data_AF-A0A6S6SSV9-F1
#
_entry.id   AF-A0A6S6SSV9-F1
#
_cell.length_a   1.000
_cell.length_b   1.000
_cell.length_c   1.000
_cell.angle_alpha   90.00
_cell.angle_beta   90.00
_cell.angle_gamma   90.00
#
_symmetry.space_group_name_H-M   'P 1'
#
loop_
_entity.id
_entity.type
_entity.pdbx_description
1 polymer ?
#
loop_
_entity_poly.entity_id
_entity_poly.type
_entity_poly.pdbx_seq_one_letter_code
_entity_poly.pdbx_strand_id
1 'polypeptide(L)'
;MNNSDNTRVLEKEIQKWLKNDYENILQNISGVEFLDEFDSNIDEYIPEFSLDYFINQKFINSARYVKENLYLLDLITNDDNISTQKGEVLRPDLILFNVETNVLIVVEIKREHGAERQAITELLAYEHEIQNLMPFMSKVDICFVIISADYRTLLEHSIYSLSVWQNKKILPIKISGIESSDTSKWKLSFHRLDSWSLLSHTNILPKQISTFELVLYDKDAYNPNINVKDKEDNMAIFYKGLDLIIKEAEKNNISGFSILLKNTNPMLALNNYSIMIGVVNHFSFLEKIRDNSSKVKKYFLDNETLILSNHLSAFSFTNNAEKFLNNFYNPEYEGFYNWKIHREILEQNSIPIKIDFFGEIDSLVTQFALNKTVLKNYFPELSTGQVDFSYPKIGLNILDNLFQNNIFLSGNFNVINIYQFGTIVGKLNLVYEVLNNQTHKLERDFIIGKLEWLEIEFLKSYREIIFTYLASPELSIPPIFKTNYQTSKEAIENLSKIINWIIEIFLNRYLYKEVFMLGMSVMSYFENDLIDMLENKEEIIKEIKHKVLEFTKKYIQKDIYANLIIQDKIDELKSILRLGNDLNFNTVDQNLIFENFEDKILEIISLNNFSLSHKLVKTNFTFTDANKIYLQEIYIKEYRKRKCLISLELNGRLTIKEVEQESNVLSVNPEKEVLFYTQKKFMQLVNRMTWNELFKDLES
;
A
#
# COMPACT_ATOMS: atom_id res chain seq x y z
N MET A 1 61.17 -25.70 -13.34
CA MET A 1 59.96 -26.53 -13.43
C MET A 1 59.06 -26.17 -12.26
N ASN A 2 58.01 -25.42 -12.55
CA ASN A 2 56.72 -25.36 -11.85
C ASN A 2 55.89 -24.29 -12.58
N ASN A 3 55.52 -24.62 -13.83
CA ASN A 3 54.35 -24.02 -14.46
C ASN A 3 53.15 -24.77 -13.88
N SER A 4 52.51 -24.20 -12.87
CA SER A 4 51.12 -24.55 -12.58
C SER A 4 50.28 -23.89 -13.67
N ASP A 5 49.90 -24.69 -14.67
CA ASP A 5 48.96 -24.29 -15.72
C ASP A 5 47.66 -23.80 -15.08
N ASN A 6 47.49 -22.48 -15.03
CA ASN A 6 46.22 -21.80 -14.77
C ASN A 6 45.37 -21.90 -16.06
N THR A 7 44.90 -23.10 -16.39
CA THR A 7 44.01 -23.33 -17.54
C THR A 7 42.60 -22.91 -17.17
N ARG A 8 42.29 -21.62 -17.35
CA ARG A 8 40.94 -21.07 -17.18
C ARG A 8 40.01 -21.61 -18.28
N VAL A 9 38.95 -22.30 -17.88
CA VAL A 9 37.89 -22.85 -18.74
C VAL A 9 37.30 -21.77 -19.65
N LEU A 10 37.18 -22.02 -20.96
CA LEU A 10 36.60 -21.08 -21.95
C LEU A 10 35.07 -21.04 -21.87
N GLU A 11 34.47 -19.89 -22.23
CA GLU A 11 32.99 -19.75 -22.31
C GLU A 11 32.36 -20.82 -23.21
N LYS A 12 33.00 -21.10 -24.34
CA LYS A 12 32.64 -22.17 -25.27
C LYS A 12 32.64 -23.58 -24.63
N GLU A 13 33.46 -23.83 -23.61
CA GLU A 13 33.46 -25.10 -22.89
C GLU A 13 32.25 -25.20 -21.97
N ILE A 14 31.86 -24.10 -21.32
CA ILE A 14 30.62 -24.00 -20.53
C ILE A 14 29.40 -24.20 -21.42
N GLN A 15 29.37 -23.53 -22.58
CA GLN A 15 28.30 -23.69 -23.56
C GLN A 15 28.17 -25.13 -24.04
N LYS A 16 29.29 -25.79 -24.38
CA LYS A 16 29.28 -27.20 -24.81
C LYS A 16 28.79 -28.13 -23.71
N TRP A 17 29.17 -27.87 -22.46
CA TRP A 17 28.68 -28.63 -21.31
C TRP A 17 27.17 -28.50 -21.14
N LEU A 18 26.64 -27.27 -21.17
CA LEU A 18 25.20 -27.02 -21.07
C LEU A 18 24.43 -27.62 -22.25
N LYS A 19 24.97 -27.52 -23.47
CA LYS A 19 24.37 -28.15 -24.66
C LYS A 19 24.19 -29.67 -24.49
N ASN A 20 25.11 -30.34 -23.82
CA ASN A 20 25.04 -31.79 -23.65
C ASN A 20 24.04 -32.23 -22.58
N ASP A 21 23.59 -31.31 -21.70
CA ASP A 21 22.77 -31.64 -20.54
C ASP A 21 21.60 -30.65 -20.33
N TYR A 22 21.18 -29.97 -21.41
CA TYR A 22 20.14 -28.94 -21.35
C TYR A 22 18.79 -29.52 -20.88
N GLU A 23 18.50 -30.78 -21.20
CA GLU A 23 17.28 -31.49 -20.76
C GLU A 23 17.19 -31.61 -19.23
N ASN A 24 18.34 -31.67 -18.54
CA ASN A 24 18.42 -31.75 -17.08
C ASN A 24 18.88 -30.44 -16.44
N ILE A 25 18.90 -29.32 -17.18
CA ILE A 25 19.47 -28.06 -16.70
C ILE A 25 18.87 -27.65 -15.36
N LEU A 26 17.56 -27.80 -15.16
CA LEU A 26 16.88 -27.49 -13.91
C LEU A 26 17.39 -28.33 -12.73
N GLN A 27 17.59 -29.64 -12.94
CA GLN A 27 18.07 -30.55 -11.90
C GLN A 27 19.50 -30.22 -11.45
N ASN A 28 20.27 -29.55 -12.30
CA ASN A 28 21.64 -29.14 -12.03
C ASN A 28 21.74 -27.81 -11.30
N ILE A 29 20.65 -27.05 -11.16
CA ILE A 29 20.66 -25.75 -10.48
C ILE A 29 20.27 -25.96 -9.02
N SER A 30 21.22 -25.73 -8.12
CA SER A 30 20.97 -25.72 -6.67
C SER A 30 20.34 -24.42 -6.18
N GLY A 31 19.50 -24.49 -5.14
CA GLY A 31 18.96 -23.30 -4.45
C GLY A 31 17.74 -22.67 -5.14
N VAL A 32 17.20 -23.30 -6.19
CA VAL A 32 15.95 -22.87 -6.85
C VAL A 32 14.70 -23.22 -6.03
N GLU A 33 14.83 -24.06 -5.02
CA GLU A 33 13.78 -24.41 -4.06
C GLU A 33 13.36 -23.17 -3.25
N PHE A 34 14.30 -22.25 -3.00
CA PHE A 34 14.03 -20.95 -2.38
C PHE A 34 12.91 -20.18 -3.08
N LEU A 35 12.82 -20.30 -4.42
CA LEU A 35 11.78 -19.61 -5.20
C LEU A 35 10.38 -20.12 -4.83
N ASP A 36 10.20 -21.40 -4.51
CA ASP A 36 8.90 -21.97 -4.15
C ASP A 36 8.56 -21.67 -2.68
N GLU A 37 9.57 -21.64 -1.82
CA GLU A 37 9.41 -21.35 -0.39
C GLU A 37 9.06 -19.88 -0.13
N PHE A 38 9.60 -18.98 -0.96
CA PHE A 38 9.30 -17.55 -0.91
C PHE A 38 7.80 -17.35 -1.16
N ASP A 39 7.10 -16.77 -0.18
CA ASP A 39 5.67 -16.47 -0.17
C ASP A 39 4.69 -17.62 0.14
N SER A 40 5.17 -18.84 0.38
CA SER A 40 4.32 -20.04 0.61
C SER A 40 3.32 -19.95 1.78
N ASN A 41 3.53 -19.01 2.73
CA ASN A 41 2.64 -18.80 3.88
C ASN A 41 1.97 -17.40 3.91
N ILE A 42 2.09 -16.55 2.88
CA ILE A 42 1.44 -15.20 2.91
C ILE A 42 -0.06 -15.32 3.14
N ASP A 43 -0.69 -16.36 2.60
CA ASP A 43 -2.14 -16.58 2.71
C ASP A 43 -2.65 -16.64 4.16
N GLU A 44 -1.77 -16.95 5.13
CA GLU A 44 -2.10 -17.03 6.55
C GLU A 44 -2.00 -15.66 7.27
N TYR A 45 -1.43 -14.64 6.61
CA TYR A 45 -1.21 -13.31 7.20
C TYR A 45 -1.80 -12.20 6.33
N ILE A 46 -1.97 -11.02 6.92
CA ILE A 46 -2.29 -9.82 6.16
C ILE A 46 -0.96 -9.27 5.62
N PRO A 47 -0.76 -9.19 4.29
CA PRO A 47 0.50 -8.76 3.72
C PRO A 47 0.79 -7.31 4.11
N GLU A 48 2.02 -7.07 4.60
CA GLU A 48 2.57 -5.72 4.68
C GLU A 48 3.32 -5.41 3.39
N PHE A 49 2.73 -4.54 2.58
CA PHE A 49 3.33 -4.08 1.33
C PHE A 49 4.40 -3.03 1.57
N SER A 50 5.48 -3.40 2.27
CA SER A 50 6.69 -2.59 2.11
C SER A 50 7.06 -2.59 0.63
N LEU A 51 7.38 -1.40 0.10
CA LEU A 51 7.76 -1.29 -1.31
C LEU A 51 8.98 -2.17 -1.59
N ASP A 52 9.89 -2.28 -0.62
CA ASP A 52 11.04 -3.16 -0.65
C ASP A 52 10.65 -4.65 -0.79
N TYR A 53 9.58 -5.09 -0.11
CA TYR A 53 9.06 -6.45 -0.25
C TYR A 53 8.46 -6.70 -1.62
N PHE A 54 7.58 -5.82 -2.07
CA PHE A 54 6.91 -5.95 -3.37
C PHE A 54 7.92 -5.99 -4.53
N ILE A 55 8.93 -5.12 -4.50
CA ILE A 55 9.98 -5.06 -5.53
C ILE A 55 10.80 -6.36 -5.54
N ASN A 56 11.15 -6.91 -4.38
CA ASN A 56 11.82 -8.20 -4.33
C ASN A 56 10.93 -9.35 -4.81
N GLN A 57 9.65 -9.34 -4.42
CA GLN A 57 8.69 -10.33 -4.87
C GLN A 57 8.57 -10.37 -6.40
N LYS A 58 8.58 -9.21 -7.07
CA LYS A 58 8.60 -9.17 -8.53
C LYS A 58 9.79 -9.88 -9.15
N PHE A 59 10.99 -9.66 -8.60
CA PHE A 59 12.18 -10.37 -9.05
C PHE A 59 12.05 -11.89 -8.82
N ILE A 60 11.59 -12.30 -7.63
CA ILE A 60 11.38 -13.72 -7.32
C ILE A 60 10.34 -14.36 -8.26
N ASN A 61 9.22 -13.68 -8.50
CA ASN A 61 8.17 -14.14 -9.43
C ASN A 61 8.71 -14.26 -10.87
N SER A 62 9.58 -13.34 -11.29
CA SER A 62 10.27 -13.41 -12.59
C SER A 62 11.15 -14.65 -12.69
N ALA A 63 12.00 -14.91 -11.69
CA ALA A 63 12.87 -16.08 -11.64
C ALA A 63 12.08 -17.39 -11.53
N ARG A 64 11.03 -17.42 -10.71
CA ARG A 64 10.13 -18.58 -10.55
C ARG A 64 9.44 -18.94 -11.85
N TYR A 65 8.93 -17.96 -12.58
CA TYR A 65 8.31 -18.20 -13.89
C TYR A 65 9.29 -18.87 -14.87
N VAL A 66 10.55 -18.43 -14.92
CA VAL A 66 11.55 -19.09 -15.78
C VAL A 66 11.81 -20.52 -15.31
N LYS A 67 12.00 -20.73 -14.01
CA LYS A 67 12.19 -22.07 -13.41
C LYS A 67 11.05 -23.02 -13.80
N GLU A 68 9.81 -22.57 -13.67
CA GLU A 68 8.60 -23.32 -14.04
C GLU A 68 8.55 -23.70 -15.52
N ASN A 69 9.39 -23.09 -16.38
CA ASN A 69 9.51 -23.41 -17.79
C ASN A 69 10.79 -24.20 -18.16
N LEU A 70 11.69 -24.49 -17.21
CA LEU A 70 12.95 -25.23 -17.47
C LEU A 70 12.79 -26.75 -17.43
N TYR A 71 11.82 -27.27 -18.17
CA TYR A 71 11.54 -28.70 -18.31
C TYR A 71 11.02 -29.00 -19.72
N LEU A 72 11.09 -30.25 -20.19
CA LEU A 72 10.65 -30.66 -21.53
C LEU A 72 11.14 -29.71 -22.63
N LEU A 73 12.45 -29.51 -22.66
CA LEU A 73 13.11 -28.54 -23.52
C LEU A 73 13.52 -29.21 -24.83
N ASP A 74 13.31 -28.50 -25.95
CA ASP A 74 13.92 -28.77 -27.25
C ASP A 74 15.01 -27.72 -27.51
N LEU A 75 16.18 -28.15 -27.97
CA LEU A 75 17.25 -27.25 -28.42
C LEU A 75 16.95 -26.75 -29.84
N ILE A 76 16.66 -25.45 -30.00
CA ILE A 76 16.49 -24.82 -31.31
C ILE A 76 17.84 -24.53 -31.96
N THR A 77 18.73 -23.85 -31.22
CA THR A 77 20.03 -23.40 -31.74
C THR A 77 21.06 -23.22 -30.63
N ASN A 78 22.35 -23.30 -30.99
CA ASN A 78 23.48 -23.07 -30.10
C ASN A 78 24.62 -22.33 -30.81
N ASP A 79 24.89 -21.06 -30.47
CA ASP A 79 25.92 -20.21 -31.13
C ASP A 79 25.77 -20.13 -32.68
N ASP A 80 24.56 -20.37 -33.20
CA ASP A 80 24.23 -20.07 -34.60
C ASP A 80 23.58 -18.71 -34.73
N ASN A 81 23.78 -18.08 -35.90
CA ASN A 81 23.21 -16.78 -36.19
C ASN A 81 21.69 -16.88 -36.29
N ILE A 82 20.97 -16.12 -35.47
CA ILE A 82 19.50 -16.04 -35.54
C ILE A 82 19.00 -14.90 -36.42
N SER A 83 19.89 -14.00 -36.87
CA SER A 83 19.47 -12.93 -37.77
C SER A 83 19.09 -13.46 -39.15
N THR A 84 17.95 -13.00 -39.63
CA THR A 84 17.48 -13.22 -41.01
C THR A 84 18.10 -12.24 -42.01
N GLN A 85 18.73 -11.17 -41.53
CA GLN A 85 19.33 -10.15 -42.38
C GLN A 85 20.77 -10.46 -42.75
N LYS A 86 21.12 -10.14 -44.00
CA LYS A 86 22.47 -10.36 -44.51
C LYS A 86 23.46 -9.37 -43.88
N GLY A 87 24.49 -9.90 -43.23
CA GLY A 87 25.58 -9.12 -42.65
C GLY A 87 25.44 -8.85 -41.15
N GLU A 88 24.31 -9.22 -40.56
CA GLU A 88 24.11 -9.18 -39.11
C GLU A 88 24.55 -10.48 -38.46
N VAL A 89 25.11 -10.39 -37.24
CA VAL A 89 25.56 -11.54 -36.46
C VAL A 89 25.00 -11.42 -35.05
N LEU A 90 24.00 -12.25 -34.75
CA LEU A 90 23.36 -12.39 -33.45
C LEU A 90 23.38 -13.87 -33.08
N ARG A 91 24.23 -14.24 -32.12
CA ARG A 91 24.50 -15.64 -31.76
C ARG A 91 24.29 -15.86 -30.26
N PRO A 92 23.06 -16.16 -29.84
CA PRO A 92 22.80 -16.57 -28.46
C PRO A 92 23.54 -17.87 -28.13
N ASP A 93 23.95 -18.05 -26.89
CA ASP A 93 24.64 -19.29 -26.47
C ASP A 93 23.76 -20.51 -26.66
N LEU A 94 22.50 -20.44 -26.20
CA LEU A 94 21.46 -21.44 -26.47
C LEU A 94 20.11 -20.75 -26.65
N ILE A 95 19.30 -21.28 -27.56
CA ILE A 95 17.85 -21.05 -27.55
C ILE A 95 17.18 -22.40 -27.37
N LEU A 96 16.39 -22.49 -26.30
CA LEU A 96 15.59 -23.65 -25.94
C LEU A 96 14.12 -23.31 -26.12
N PHE A 97 13.30 -24.33 -26.31
CA PHE A 97 11.85 -24.20 -26.41
C PHE A 97 11.19 -25.22 -25.50
N ASN A 98 10.34 -24.76 -24.59
CA ASN A 98 9.51 -25.65 -23.80
C ASN A 98 8.30 -26.07 -24.65
N VAL A 99 8.23 -27.35 -25.00
CA VAL A 99 7.20 -27.88 -25.90
C VAL A 99 5.81 -27.96 -25.27
N GLU A 100 5.71 -27.94 -23.94
CA GLU A 100 4.43 -27.99 -23.22
C GLU A 100 3.84 -26.58 -23.05
N THR A 101 4.67 -25.63 -22.63
CA THR A 101 4.23 -24.26 -22.33
C THR A 101 4.35 -23.31 -23.53
N ASN A 102 5.00 -23.74 -24.61
CA ASN A 102 5.32 -22.92 -25.80
C ASN A 102 6.14 -21.67 -25.49
N VAL A 103 7.02 -21.74 -24.50
CA VAL A 103 7.90 -20.64 -24.09
C VAL A 103 9.30 -20.81 -24.68
N LEU A 104 9.84 -19.73 -25.27
CA LEU A 104 11.24 -19.65 -25.68
C LEU A 104 12.12 -19.26 -24.50
N ILE A 105 13.28 -19.90 -24.40
CA ILE A 105 14.25 -19.65 -23.34
C ILE A 105 15.60 -19.36 -23.99
N VAL A 106 16.05 -18.12 -23.83
CA VAL A 106 17.35 -17.65 -24.29
C VAL A 106 18.34 -17.79 -23.13
N VAL A 107 19.35 -18.63 -23.31
CA VAL A 107 20.43 -18.80 -22.34
C VAL A 107 21.62 -17.98 -22.79
N GLU A 108 22.17 -17.20 -21.87
CA GLU A 108 23.33 -16.34 -22.10
C GLU A 108 24.37 -16.53 -21.00
N ILE A 109 25.62 -16.79 -21.38
CA ILE A 109 26.73 -17.14 -20.50
C ILE A 109 27.69 -15.94 -20.44
N LYS A 110 28.12 -15.56 -19.23
CA LYS A 110 29.11 -14.49 -19.03
C LYS A 110 30.24 -14.96 -18.13
N ARG A 111 31.45 -14.91 -18.67
CA ARG A 111 32.67 -15.29 -17.95
C ARG A 111 33.63 -14.12 -17.72
N GLU A 112 33.67 -13.15 -18.62
CA GLU A 112 34.75 -12.14 -18.67
C GLU A 112 34.49 -10.88 -17.85
N HIS A 113 35.56 -10.32 -17.28
CA HIS A 113 35.56 -8.98 -16.69
C HIS A 113 35.22 -7.93 -17.77
N GLY A 114 34.14 -7.16 -17.58
CA GLY A 114 33.77 -6.05 -18.46
C GLY A 114 32.66 -6.36 -19.49
N ALA A 115 32.19 -7.61 -19.55
CA ALA A 115 31.13 -8.03 -20.47
C ALA A 115 29.70 -7.67 -19.97
N GLU A 116 29.57 -6.92 -18.88
CA GLU A 116 28.26 -6.67 -18.25
C GLU A 116 27.32 -5.83 -19.14
N ARG A 117 27.89 -4.86 -19.87
CA ARG A 117 27.12 -4.03 -20.82
C ARG A 117 26.72 -4.82 -22.07
N GLN A 118 27.58 -5.74 -22.49
CA GLN A 118 27.39 -6.54 -23.69
C GLN A 118 26.23 -7.52 -23.51
N ALA A 119 26.18 -8.20 -22.35
CA ALA A 119 25.14 -9.18 -22.03
C ALA A 119 23.72 -8.61 -22.20
N ILE A 120 23.47 -7.42 -21.67
CA ILE A 120 22.12 -6.82 -21.69
C ILE A 120 21.75 -6.35 -23.09
N THR A 121 22.69 -5.76 -23.82
CA THR A 121 22.45 -5.37 -25.21
C THR A 121 22.22 -6.58 -26.11
N GLU A 122 22.90 -7.69 -25.86
CA GLU A 122 22.71 -8.96 -26.56
C GLU A 122 21.31 -9.52 -26.31
N LEU A 123 20.87 -9.62 -25.05
CA LEU A 123 19.52 -10.11 -24.72
C LEU A 123 18.41 -9.30 -25.43
N LEU A 124 18.52 -7.96 -25.43
CA LEU A 124 17.56 -7.10 -26.10
C LEU A 124 17.61 -7.25 -27.63
N ALA A 125 18.80 -7.46 -28.21
CA ALA A 125 18.95 -7.70 -29.64
C ALA A 125 18.38 -9.07 -30.05
N TYR A 126 18.60 -10.10 -29.24
CA TYR A 126 18.05 -11.44 -29.48
C TYR A 126 16.53 -11.42 -29.38
N GLU A 127 15.98 -10.76 -28.36
CA GLU A 127 14.53 -10.58 -28.23
C GLU A 127 13.94 -9.88 -29.46
N HIS A 128 14.56 -8.79 -29.91
CA HIS A 128 14.09 -8.08 -31.09
C HIS A 128 14.10 -8.96 -32.34
N GLU A 129 15.14 -9.76 -32.56
CA GLU A 129 15.18 -10.66 -33.72
C GLU A 129 14.16 -11.79 -33.62
N ILE A 130 13.94 -12.34 -32.42
CA ILE A 130 12.86 -13.31 -32.17
C ILE A 130 11.50 -12.68 -32.48
N GLN A 131 11.27 -11.43 -32.10
CA GLN A 131 10.02 -10.71 -32.39
C GLN A 131 9.86 -10.32 -33.86
N ASN A 132 10.96 -10.12 -34.60
CA ASN A 132 10.91 -9.97 -36.06
C ASN A 132 10.43 -11.26 -36.73
N LEU A 133 10.87 -12.41 -36.22
CA LEU A 133 10.41 -13.73 -36.68
C LEU A 133 8.96 -14.01 -36.27
N MET A 134 8.56 -13.56 -35.08
CA MET A 134 7.24 -13.81 -34.48
C MET A 134 6.63 -12.51 -33.93
N PRO A 135 5.99 -11.69 -34.78
CA PRO A 135 5.37 -10.43 -34.36
C PRO A 135 4.29 -10.64 -33.30
N PHE A 136 4.19 -9.70 -32.36
CA PHE A 136 3.24 -9.71 -31.24
C PHE A 136 3.46 -10.80 -30.17
N MET A 137 4.59 -11.51 -30.22
CA MET A 137 4.98 -12.43 -29.16
C MET A 137 5.06 -11.69 -27.81
N SER A 138 4.44 -12.26 -26.78
CA SER A 138 4.36 -11.61 -25.47
C SER A 138 5.71 -11.69 -24.74
N LYS A 139 5.94 -10.75 -23.83
CA LYS A 139 7.12 -10.77 -22.95
C LYS A 139 7.14 -11.98 -22.00
N VAL A 140 6.00 -12.65 -21.79
CA VAL A 140 5.92 -13.87 -20.97
C VAL A 140 6.27 -15.13 -21.77
N ASP A 141 6.29 -15.05 -23.10
CA ASP A 141 6.63 -16.17 -23.97
C ASP A 141 8.14 -16.25 -24.25
N ILE A 142 8.90 -15.24 -23.82
CA ILE A 142 10.36 -15.15 -23.94
C ILE A 142 10.97 -15.03 -22.54
N CYS A 143 11.67 -16.08 -22.14
CA CYS A 143 12.40 -16.17 -20.88
C CYS A 143 13.91 -16.06 -21.11
N PHE A 144 14.61 -15.52 -20.13
CA PHE A 144 16.06 -15.40 -20.15
C PHE A 144 16.68 -16.18 -18.99
N VAL A 145 17.75 -16.91 -19.27
CA VAL A 145 18.62 -17.54 -18.27
C VAL A 145 20.00 -16.93 -18.44
N ILE A 146 20.46 -16.22 -17.41
CA ILE A 146 21.79 -15.60 -17.44
C ILE A 146 22.69 -16.42 -16.52
N ILE A 147 23.71 -17.05 -17.07
CA ILE A 147 24.69 -17.85 -16.33
C ILE A 147 25.98 -17.04 -16.23
N SER A 148 26.36 -16.64 -15.02
CA SER A 148 27.61 -15.88 -14.82
C SER A 148 28.49 -16.44 -13.72
N ALA A 149 29.81 -16.36 -13.93
CA ALA A 149 30.78 -16.63 -12.87
C ALA A 149 30.83 -15.49 -11.84
N ASP A 150 30.53 -14.26 -12.27
CA ASP A 150 30.63 -13.04 -11.48
C ASP A 150 29.43 -12.10 -11.75
N TYR A 151 28.74 -11.71 -10.69
CA TYR A 151 27.60 -10.80 -10.73
C TYR A 151 28.01 -9.45 -10.17
N ARG A 152 28.64 -8.62 -11.00
CA ARG A 152 29.00 -7.26 -10.60
C ARG A 152 27.81 -6.33 -10.67
N THR A 153 27.97 -5.18 -10.01
CA THR A 153 26.97 -4.11 -9.89
C THR A 153 26.25 -3.82 -11.21
N LEU A 154 26.95 -3.65 -12.34
CA LEU A 154 26.27 -3.35 -13.61
C LEU A 154 25.35 -4.47 -14.10
N LEU A 155 25.81 -5.73 -14.03
CA LEU A 155 24.99 -6.88 -14.43
C LEU A 155 23.81 -7.04 -13.47
N GLU A 156 24.04 -6.97 -12.16
CA GLU A 156 22.97 -7.09 -11.17
C GLU A 156 21.91 -6.00 -11.30
N HIS A 157 22.32 -4.73 -11.43
CA HIS A 157 21.38 -3.61 -11.62
C HIS A 157 20.60 -3.75 -12.92
N SER A 158 21.22 -4.28 -13.98
CA SER A 158 20.55 -4.45 -15.26
C SER A 158 19.53 -5.58 -15.23
N ILE A 159 19.87 -6.73 -14.62
CA ILE A 159 18.91 -7.83 -14.43
C ILE A 159 17.75 -7.37 -13.56
N TYR A 160 18.02 -6.64 -12.46
CA TYR A 160 16.97 -6.08 -11.62
C TYR A 160 16.08 -5.12 -12.40
N SER A 161 16.66 -4.27 -13.25
CA SER A 161 15.91 -3.33 -14.09
C SER A 161 14.99 -4.04 -15.09
N LEU A 162 15.51 -5.04 -15.80
CA LEU A 162 14.72 -5.81 -16.77
C LEU A 162 13.61 -6.61 -16.09
N SER A 163 13.93 -7.30 -15.00
CA SER A 163 12.98 -8.17 -14.29
C SER A 163 11.89 -7.39 -13.56
N VAL A 164 12.25 -6.33 -12.82
CA VAL A 164 11.32 -5.58 -11.95
C VAL A 164 10.61 -4.45 -12.70
N TRP A 165 11.32 -3.66 -13.50
CA TRP A 165 10.76 -2.45 -14.13
C TRP A 165 10.25 -2.68 -15.55
N GLN A 166 10.79 -3.68 -16.27
CA GLN A 166 10.35 -4.01 -17.62
C GLN A 166 9.53 -5.30 -17.71
N ASN A 167 9.30 -5.96 -16.57
CA ASN A 167 8.57 -7.20 -16.39
C ASN A 167 9.09 -8.36 -17.28
N LYS A 168 10.39 -8.38 -17.59
CA LYS A 168 11.04 -9.50 -18.29
C LYS A 168 11.18 -10.70 -17.36
N LYS A 169 11.10 -11.91 -17.92
CA LYS A 169 11.25 -13.16 -17.17
C LYS A 169 12.72 -13.59 -17.19
N ILE A 170 13.42 -13.50 -16.06
CA ILE A 170 14.86 -13.72 -15.98
C ILE A 170 15.24 -14.59 -14.78
N LEU A 171 16.00 -15.66 -15.04
CA LEU A 171 16.64 -16.48 -14.01
C LEU A 171 18.17 -16.25 -14.01
N PRO A 172 18.70 -15.52 -13.00
CA PRO A 172 20.14 -15.43 -12.79
C PRO A 172 20.69 -16.71 -12.12
N ILE A 173 21.72 -17.29 -12.72
CA ILE A 173 22.42 -18.49 -12.26
C ILE A 173 23.91 -18.18 -12.11
N LYS A 174 24.46 -18.48 -10.94
CA LYS A 174 25.90 -18.47 -10.73
C LYS A 174 26.50 -19.80 -11.12
N ILE A 175 27.58 -19.76 -11.90
CA ILE A 175 28.42 -20.93 -12.15
C ILE A 175 29.70 -20.87 -11.31
N SER A 176 30.05 -21.98 -10.67
CA SER A 176 31.27 -22.13 -9.85
C SER A 176 32.03 -23.40 -10.21
N GLY A 177 33.28 -23.51 -9.77
CA GLY A 177 34.13 -24.68 -10.06
C GLY A 177 34.86 -24.62 -11.41
N ILE A 178 34.68 -23.55 -12.19
CA ILE A 178 35.27 -23.33 -13.53
C ILE A 178 36.79 -23.01 -13.51
N GLU A 179 37.40 -22.97 -12.34
CA GLU A 179 38.86 -22.96 -12.16
C GLU A 179 39.47 -24.33 -12.52
N SER A 180 38.65 -25.39 -12.57
CA SER A 180 39.05 -26.74 -12.96
C SER A 180 38.41 -27.12 -14.30
N SER A 181 39.19 -27.73 -15.19
CA SER A 181 38.68 -28.32 -16.45
C SER A 181 37.80 -29.56 -16.26
N ASP A 182 37.73 -30.08 -15.03
CA ASP A 182 36.87 -31.20 -14.67
C ASP A 182 35.42 -30.73 -14.48
N THR A 183 34.58 -30.98 -15.50
CA THR A 183 33.16 -30.60 -15.51
C THR A 183 32.35 -31.17 -14.35
N SER A 184 32.79 -32.26 -13.71
CA SER A 184 32.10 -32.83 -12.55
C SER A 184 32.14 -31.93 -11.31
N LYS A 185 33.05 -30.95 -11.31
CA LYS A 185 33.18 -29.94 -10.25
C LYS A 185 32.35 -28.69 -10.52
N TRP A 186 31.84 -28.52 -11.73
CA TRP A 186 31.05 -27.35 -12.09
C TRP A 186 29.70 -27.44 -11.41
N LYS A 187 29.25 -26.31 -10.86
CA LYS A 187 27.98 -26.24 -10.14
C LYS A 187 27.22 -25.00 -10.57
N LEU A 188 25.95 -25.19 -10.89
CA LEU A 188 24.98 -24.12 -11.09
C LEU A 188 24.22 -23.89 -9.78
N SER A 189 24.05 -22.63 -9.42
CA SER A 189 23.22 -22.23 -8.28
C SER A 189 22.43 -21.00 -8.62
N PHE A 190 21.19 -20.91 -8.16
CA PHE A 190 20.41 -19.68 -8.24
C PHE A 190 21.19 -18.52 -7.62
N HIS A 191 21.32 -17.40 -8.36
CA HIS A 191 21.98 -16.20 -7.86
C HIS A 191 20.95 -15.17 -7.43
N ARG A 192 20.78 -15.01 -6.11
CA ARG A 192 19.93 -13.96 -5.57
C ARG A 192 20.64 -12.61 -5.71
N LEU A 193 19.93 -11.63 -6.29
CA LEU A 193 20.46 -10.29 -6.51
C LEU A 193 20.45 -9.46 -5.23
N ASP A 194 21.51 -8.68 -5.03
CA ASP A 194 21.66 -7.76 -3.88
C ASP A 194 21.68 -6.27 -4.28
N SER A 195 21.51 -5.95 -5.57
CA SER A 195 21.60 -4.60 -6.15
C SER A 195 20.47 -3.63 -5.75
N TRP A 196 19.46 -4.11 -5.02
CA TRP A 196 18.36 -3.29 -4.57
C TRP A 196 18.80 -2.31 -3.47
N SER A 197 18.63 -1.01 -3.75
CA SER A 197 18.81 0.04 -2.76
C SER A 197 17.55 0.17 -1.92
N LEU A 198 17.63 -0.37 -0.70
CA LEU A 198 16.51 -0.36 0.23
C LEU A 198 15.95 1.06 0.42
N LEU A 199 14.67 1.23 0.06
CA LEU A 199 13.96 2.50 0.07
C LEU A 199 13.56 2.93 1.47
N SER A 200 13.49 1.99 2.42
CA SER A 200 13.02 2.25 3.80
C SER A 200 11.59 2.80 3.84
N HIS A 201 10.82 2.53 2.78
CA HIS A 201 9.44 2.94 2.69
C HIS A 201 8.56 1.77 3.09
N THR A 202 7.92 1.92 4.25
CA THR A 202 6.94 0.93 4.70
C THR A 202 5.70 0.92 3.82
N ASN A 203 5.28 2.05 3.24
CA ASN A 203 4.09 2.17 2.38
C ASN A 203 4.15 3.45 1.51
N ILE A 204 3.17 3.59 0.60
CA ILE A 204 2.91 4.81 -0.18
C ILE A 204 2.03 5.74 0.66
N LEU A 205 2.41 6.99 0.84
CA LEU A 205 1.59 7.96 1.59
C LEU A 205 0.59 8.67 0.67
N PRO A 206 -0.58 9.12 1.17
CA PRO A 206 -1.54 9.88 0.37
C PRO A 206 -0.94 11.12 -0.32
N LYS A 207 0.01 11.79 0.34
CA LYS A 207 0.72 12.96 -0.22
C LYS A 207 1.61 12.62 -1.43
N GLN A 208 1.93 11.35 -1.62
CA GLN A 208 2.78 10.83 -2.71
C GLN A 208 1.97 10.51 -3.97
N ILE A 209 0.65 10.70 -3.94
CA ILE A 209 -0.23 10.54 -5.09
C ILE A 209 -0.62 11.92 -5.60
N SER A 210 -0.22 12.24 -6.82
CA SER A 210 -0.71 13.40 -7.57
C SER A 210 -2.06 13.07 -8.17
N THR A 211 -2.98 14.04 -8.13
CA THR A 211 -4.37 13.84 -8.57
C THR A 211 -4.85 15.00 -9.44
N PHE A 212 -5.76 14.70 -10.34
CA PHE A 212 -6.49 15.66 -11.18
C PHE A 212 -7.82 15.06 -11.64
N GLU A 213 -8.74 15.90 -12.09
CA GLU A 213 -10.04 15.50 -12.63
C GLU A 213 -10.14 15.80 -14.11
N LEU A 214 -10.75 14.87 -14.85
CA LEU A 214 -11.32 15.14 -16.17
C LEU A 214 -12.82 15.43 -15.98
N VAL A 215 -13.15 16.71 -15.93
CA VAL A 215 -14.50 17.22 -15.68
C VAL A 215 -15.31 17.20 -16.96
N LEU A 216 -16.51 16.60 -16.94
CA LEU A 216 -17.34 16.41 -18.13
C LEU A 216 -18.47 17.45 -18.16
N TYR A 217 -18.18 18.64 -18.69
CA TYR A 217 -19.19 19.66 -18.88
C TYR A 217 -20.16 19.26 -19.99
N ASP A 218 -21.46 19.38 -19.74
CA ASP A 218 -22.46 19.14 -20.78
C ASP A 218 -22.35 20.22 -21.86
N LYS A 219 -22.47 19.83 -23.13
CA LYS A 219 -22.35 20.76 -24.27
C LYS A 219 -23.44 21.83 -24.27
N ASP A 220 -24.58 21.53 -23.66
CA ASP A 220 -25.70 22.44 -23.49
C ASP A 220 -25.68 23.15 -22.12
N ALA A 221 -24.63 23.02 -21.31
CA ALA A 221 -24.59 23.56 -19.95
C ALA A 221 -24.82 25.09 -19.88
N TYR A 222 -24.51 25.81 -20.96
CA TYR A 222 -24.73 27.26 -21.07
C TYR A 222 -26.03 27.64 -21.79
N ASN A 223 -26.88 26.67 -22.14
CA ASN A 223 -28.18 26.93 -22.74
C ASN A 223 -29.22 27.19 -21.65
N PRO A 224 -29.77 28.43 -21.54
CA PRO A 224 -30.67 28.80 -20.44
C PRO A 224 -32.01 28.04 -20.45
N ASN A 225 -32.34 27.34 -21.55
CA ASN A 225 -33.58 26.57 -21.69
C ASN A 225 -33.42 25.08 -21.35
N ILE A 226 -32.20 24.63 -21.04
CA ILE A 226 -31.90 23.22 -20.79
C ILE A 226 -31.35 23.09 -19.37
N ASN A 227 -32.06 22.36 -18.51
CA ASN A 227 -31.52 21.94 -17.23
C ASN A 227 -30.72 20.66 -17.43
N VAL A 228 -29.40 20.78 -17.52
CA VAL A 228 -28.48 19.64 -17.71
C VAL A 228 -28.52 18.62 -16.57
N LYS A 229 -29.04 18.98 -15.39
CA LYS A 229 -29.25 18.05 -14.26
C LYS A 229 -30.41 17.07 -14.47
N ASP A 230 -31.28 17.33 -15.43
CA ASP A 230 -32.45 16.48 -15.74
C ASP A 230 -32.23 15.59 -16.97
N LYS A 231 -31.06 15.67 -17.62
CA LYS A 231 -30.73 14.79 -18.76
C LYS A 231 -30.45 13.36 -18.29
N GLU A 232 -30.91 12.38 -19.07
CA GLU A 232 -30.51 10.99 -18.88
C GLU A 232 -29.05 10.82 -19.34
N ASP A 233 -28.18 10.51 -18.39
CA ASP A 233 -26.78 10.24 -18.66
C ASP A 233 -26.57 8.77 -19.07
N ASN A 234 -25.68 8.54 -20.04
CA ASN A 234 -25.34 7.19 -20.50
C ASN A 234 -24.06 6.70 -19.84
N MET A 235 -24.21 5.92 -18.76
CA MET A 235 -23.10 5.35 -17.99
C MET A 235 -22.08 4.57 -18.83
N ALA A 236 -22.49 3.97 -19.96
CA ALA A 236 -21.56 3.26 -20.84
C ALA A 236 -20.50 4.18 -21.45
N ILE A 237 -20.82 5.47 -21.68
CA ILE A 237 -19.86 6.46 -22.17
C ILE A 237 -18.78 6.72 -21.11
N PHE A 238 -19.19 6.91 -19.86
CA PHE A 238 -18.26 7.17 -18.75
C PHE A 238 -17.38 5.96 -18.45
N TYR A 239 -17.96 4.76 -18.40
CA TYR A 239 -17.18 3.53 -18.25
C TYR A 239 -16.19 3.36 -19.38
N LYS A 240 -16.59 3.66 -20.63
CA LYS A 240 -15.66 3.59 -21.76
C LYS A 240 -14.53 4.62 -21.66
N GLY A 241 -14.82 5.83 -21.19
CA GLY A 241 -13.82 6.86 -20.92
C GLY A 241 -12.81 6.39 -19.87
N LEU A 242 -13.29 5.85 -18.75
CA LEU A 242 -12.48 5.25 -17.70
C LEU A 242 -11.59 4.12 -18.27
N ASP A 243 -12.16 3.15 -18.98
CA ASP A 243 -11.42 2.02 -19.57
C ASP A 243 -10.28 2.48 -20.50
N LEU A 244 -10.48 3.57 -21.25
CA LEU A 244 -9.45 4.12 -22.13
C LEU A 244 -8.28 4.72 -21.34
N ILE A 245 -8.57 5.37 -20.21
CA ILE A 245 -7.55 5.89 -19.29
C ILE A 245 -6.72 4.73 -18.73
N ILE A 246 -7.39 3.69 -18.22
CA ILE A 246 -6.74 2.50 -17.65
C ILE A 246 -5.81 1.84 -18.68
N LYS A 247 -6.32 1.56 -19.89
CA LYS A 247 -5.54 0.89 -20.95
C LYS A 247 -4.30 1.67 -21.38
N GLU A 248 -4.41 2.98 -21.54
CA GLU A 248 -3.25 3.81 -21.90
C GLU A 248 -2.28 3.94 -20.72
N ALA A 249 -2.77 4.00 -19.47
CA ALA A 249 -1.91 3.99 -18.29
C ALA A 249 -1.06 2.71 -18.21
N GLU A 250 -1.68 1.54 -18.38
CA GLU A 250 -1.00 0.23 -18.41
C GLU A 250 0.05 0.15 -19.52
N LYS A 251 -0.32 0.57 -20.74
CA LYS A 251 0.58 0.59 -21.89
C LYS A 251 1.83 1.44 -21.65
N ASN A 252 1.72 2.50 -20.85
CA ASN A 252 2.80 3.41 -20.51
C ASN A 252 3.48 3.09 -19.16
N ASN A 253 3.15 1.97 -18.50
CA ASN A 253 3.63 1.58 -17.16
C ASN A 253 3.39 2.66 -16.10
N ILE A 254 2.27 3.38 -16.20
CA ILE A 254 1.85 4.35 -15.19
C ILE A 254 1.15 3.57 -14.08
N SER A 255 1.35 4.00 -12.83
CA SER A 255 0.77 3.34 -11.65
C SER A 255 -0.14 4.31 -10.90
N GLY A 256 -1.32 3.86 -10.55
CA GLY A 256 -2.34 4.73 -9.98
C GLY A 256 -3.73 4.10 -9.91
N PHE A 257 -4.73 4.96 -9.82
CA PHE A 257 -6.13 4.59 -9.78
C PHE A 257 -6.98 5.69 -10.40
N SER A 258 -8.22 5.36 -10.77
CA SER A 258 -9.17 6.32 -11.28
C SER A 258 -10.55 6.07 -10.70
N ILE A 259 -11.29 7.14 -10.45
CA ILE A 259 -12.62 7.11 -9.84
C ILE A 259 -13.59 7.86 -10.74
N LEU A 260 -14.65 7.18 -11.14
CA LEU A 260 -15.82 7.83 -11.73
C LEU A 260 -16.66 8.43 -10.63
N LEU A 261 -16.90 9.73 -10.70
CA LEU A 261 -17.60 10.52 -9.71
C LEU A 261 -18.88 11.11 -10.30
N LYS A 262 -19.94 11.15 -9.52
CA LYS A 262 -21.12 11.97 -9.78
C LYS A 262 -21.05 13.20 -8.87
N ASN A 263 -21.13 14.40 -9.44
CA ASN A 263 -21.11 15.63 -8.67
C ASN A 263 -22.47 15.89 -8.03
N THR A 264 -22.44 16.27 -6.75
CA THR A 264 -23.65 16.46 -5.94
C THR A 264 -23.82 17.89 -5.46
N ASN A 265 -22.80 18.75 -5.56
CA ASN A 265 -22.90 20.13 -5.11
C ASN A 265 -23.90 20.93 -5.99
N PRO A 266 -25.04 21.37 -5.44
CA PRO A 266 -26.07 22.02 -6.23
C PRO A 266 -25.69 23.44 -6.69
N MET A 267 -24.75 24.10 -6.00
CA MET A 267 -24.39 25.51 -6.21
C MET A 267 -23.24 25.72 -7.20
N LEU A 268 -22.42 24.70 -7.48
CA LEU A 268 -21.16 24.86 -8.21
C LEU A 268 -21.07 24.07 -9.53
N ALA A 269 -21.81 22.97 -9.68
CA ALA A 269 -21.59 22.06 -10.80
C ALA A 269 -22.47 22.35 -12.03
N LEU A 270 -21.84 22.74 -13.15
CA LEU A 270 -22.39 22.72 -14.51
C LEU A 270 -22.21 21.34 -15.20
N ASN A 271 -21.68 20.37 -14.45
CA ASN A 271 -21.24 19.05 -14.88
C ASN A 271 -21.80 17.99 -13.92
N ASN A 272 -22.42 16.94 -14.44
CA ASN A 272 -22.97 15.87 -13.59
C ASN A 272 -21.90 14.84 -13.18
N TYR A 273 -20.84 14.68 -13.98
CA TYR A 273 -19.83 13.64 -13.79
C TYR A 273 -18.41 14.17 -14.00
N SER A 274 -17.46 13.53 -13.33
CA SER A 274 -16.03 13.69 -13.56
C SER A 274 -15.32 12.35 -13.40
N ILE A 275 -14.13 12.23 -14.01
CA ILE A 275 -13.23 11.11 -13.78
C ILE A 275 -12.00 11.64 -13.05
N MET A 276 -11.87 11.32 -11.77
CA MET A 276 -10.67 11.65 -11.01
C MET A 276 -9.60 10.60 -11.26
N ILE A 277 -8.36 11.04 -11.37
CA ILE A 277 -7.21 10.20 -11.69
C ILE A 277 -6.13 10.50 -10.65
N GLY A 278 -5.68 9.45 -9.96
CA GLY A 278 -4.55 9.49 -9.04
C GLY A 278 -3.36 8.74 -9.62
N VAL A 279 -2.19 9.36 -9.65
CA VAL A 279 -0.94 8.81 -10.17
C VAL A 279 0.14 8.90 -9.11
N VAL A 280 0.95 7.85 -8.98
CA VAL A 280 2.11 7.84 -8.09
C VAL A 280 3.12 8.91 -8.51
N ASN A 281 3.40 9.86 -7.63
CA ASN A 281 4.44 10.88 -7.82
C ASN A 281 5.81 10.30 -7.43
N HIS A 282 6.59 9.88 -8.42
CA HIS A 282 7.90 9.26 -8.24
C HIS A 282 8.93 10.15 -7.50
N PHE A 283 8.79 11.47 -7.56
CA PHE A 283 9.74 12.39 -6.93
C PHE A 283 9.52 12.50 -5.42
N SER A 284 8.30 12.20 -4.96
CA SER A 284 7.95 12.22 -3.55
C SER A 284 8.66 11.14 -2.71
N PHE A 285 9.32 10.16 -3.36
CA PHE A 285 10.13 9.13 -2.68
C PHE A 285 11.56 9.60 -2.37
N LEU A 286 12.00 10.74 -2.93
CA LEU A 286 13.37 11.23 -2.77
C LEU A 286 13.66 11.73 -1.34
N GLU A 287 12.64 12.20 -0.61
CA GLU A 287 12.76 12.73 0.76
C GLU A 287 13.32 11.73 1.76
N LYS A 288 12.90 10.46 1.70
CA LYS A 288 13.27 9.45 2.73
C LYS A 288 14.59 8.73 2.46
N ILE A 289 15.12 8.81 1.25
CA ILE A 289 16.43 8.22 0.95
C ILE A 289 17.47 9.05 1.71
N ARG A 290 18.23 8.47 2.65
CA ARG A 290 19.17 9.24 3.50
C ARG A 290 20.50 9.59 2.81
N ASP A 291 20.88 8.85 1.77
CA ASP A 291 22.14 9.08 1.07
C ASP A 291 22.02 10.33 0.16
N ASN A 292 22.81 11.37 0.45
CA ASN A 292 22.87 12.61 -0.31
C ASN A 292 24.04 12.65 -1.31
N SER A 293 24.76 11.55 -1.51
CA SER A 293 25.92 11.49 -2.42
C SER A 293 25.54 11.61 -3.91
N SER A 294 24.30 11.28 -4.28
CA SER A 294 23.83 11.31 -5.67
C SER A 294 23.53 12.74 -6.15
N LYS A 295 24.23 13.17 -7.21
CA LYS A 295 23.97 14.45 -7.89
C LYS A 295 22.56 14.54 -8.49
N VAL A 296 22.01 13.41 -8.96
CA VAL A 296 20.64 13.35 -9.51
C VAL A 296 19.63 13.64 -8.40
N LYS A 297 19.79 12.99 -7.25
CA LYS A 297 18.93 13.23 -6.09
C LYS A 297 19.04 14.67 -5.62
N LYS A 298 20.28 15.17 -5.47
CA LYS A 298 20.55 16.54 -5.05
C LYS A 298 19.90 17.55 -5.99
N TYR A 299 19.96 17.33 -7.31
CA TYR A 299 19.29 18.21 -8.28
C TYR A 299 17.80 18.34 -8.00
N PHE A 300 17.09 17.23 -7.79
CA PHE A 300 15.65 17.28 -7.52
C PHE A 300 15.33 17.87 -6.14
N LEU A 301 16.07 17.51 -5.08
CA LEU A 301 15.90 18.11 -3.76
C LEU A 301 16.16 19.62 -3.75
N ASP A 302 17.18 20.09 -4.48
CA ASP A 302 17.50 21.52 -4.60
C ASP A 302 16.46 22.28 -5.46
N ASN A 303 15.60 21.58 -6.22
CA ASN A 303 14.58 22.14 -7.11
C ASN A 303 13.17 21.63 -6.76
N GLU A 304 12.83 21.59 -5.48
CA GLU A 304 11.58 21.03 -4.96
C GLU A 304 10.30 21.64 -5.58
N THR A 305 10.36 22.90 -6.04
CA THR A 305 9.25 23.54 -6.76
C THR A 305 8.92 22.89 -8.11
N LEU A 306 9.88 22.20 -8.74
CA LEU A 306 9.65 21.39 -9.96
C LEU A 306 9.01 20.02 -9.66
N ILE A 307 9.07 19.56 -8.40
CA ILE A 307 8.50 18.28 -7.94
C ILE A 307 7.00 18.41 -7.60
N LEU A 308 6.58 19.60 -7.19
CA LEU A 308 5.21 19.90 -6.76
C LEU A 308 4.25 20.17 -7.93
N SER A 309 4.76 20.44 -9.13
CA SER A 309 3.92 20.61 -10.32
C SER A 309 3.52 19.24 -10.88
N ASN A 310 2.22 19.05 -11.13
CA ASN A 310 1.72 17.82 -11.75
C ASN A 310 2.49 17.54 -13.05
N HIS A 311 2.99 16.31 -13.17
CA HIS A 311 3.75 15.91 -14.35
C HIS A 311 2.91 16.10 -15.61
N LEU A 312 3.38 16.91 -16.56
CA LEU A 312 2.72 17.07 -17.85
C LEU A 312 2.58 15.74 -18.61
N SER A 313 3.46 14.77 -18.33
CA SER A 313 3.35 13.40 -18.84
C SER A 313 2.16 12.62 -18.24
N ALA A 314 1.55 13.10 -17.15
CA ALA A 314 0.34 12.51 -16.60
C ALA A 314 -0.93 12.83 -17.42
N PHE A 315 -0.87 13.76 -18.38
CA PHE A 315 -2.01 14.01 -19.29
C PHE A 315 -1.91 13.19 -20.58
N SER A 316 -0.72 12.72 -20.94
CA SER A 316 -0.55 12.10 -22.26
C SER A 316 -1.34 10.79 -22.40
N PHE A 317 -1.53 10.06 -21.29
CA PHE A 317 -2.28 8.81 -21.26
C PHE A 317 -3.81 9.01 -21.24
N THR A 318 -4.31 10.21 -20.94
CA THR A 318 -5.75 10.51 -20.95
C THR A 318 -6.27 10.98 -22.31
N ASN A 319 -5.37 11.36 -23.23
CA ASN A 319 -5.71 11.90 -24.55
C ASN A 319 -6.76 11.10 -25.35
N ASN A 320 -6.67 9.77 -25.33
CA ASN A 320 -7.62 8.93 -26.07
C ASN A 320 -9.01 8.94 -25.43
N ALA A 321 -9.07 8.97 -24.10
CA ALA A 321 -10.32 9.11 -23.37
C ALA A 321 -10.93 10.50 -23.58
N GLU A 322 -10.14 11.57 -23.47
CA GLU A 322 -10.56 12.94 -23.72
C GLU A 322 -11.16 13.09 -25.13
N LYS A 323 -10.46 12.61 -26.17
CA LYS A 323 -10.97 12.63 -27.56
C LYS A 323 -12.28 11.87 -27.70
N PHE A 324 -12.42 10.73 -27.04
CA PHE A 324 -13.64 9.94 -27.07
C PHE A 324 -14.80 10.68 -26.37
N LEU A 325 -14.55 11.19 -25.17
CA LEU A 325 -15.52 11.91 -24.33
C LEU A 325 -15.94 13.24 -24.95
N ASN A 326 -15.04 13.93 -25.65
CA ASN A 326 -15.31 15.17 -26.36
C ASN A 326 -16.36 15.04 -27.47
N ASN A 327 -16.70 13.82 -27.91
CA ASN A 327 -17.84 13.61 -28.81
C ASN A 327 -19.18 13.91 -28.12
N PHE A 328 -19.26 13.70 -26.80
CA PHE A 328 -20.51 13.77 -26.02
C PHE A 328 -20.53 14.97 -25.06
N TYR A 329 -19.39 15.31 -24.48
CA TYR A 329 -19.21 16.35 -23.47
C TYR A 329 -18.12 17.35 -23.90
N ASN A 330 -17.86 18.39 -23.10
CA ASN A 330 -16.69 19.26 -23.17
C ASN A 330 -15.76 18.92 -22.00
N PRO A 331 -14.82 17.97 -22.18
CA PRO A 331 -13.92 17.54 -21.12
C PRO A 331 -12.87 18.63 -20.81
N GLU A 332 -12.68 18.95 -19.54
CA GLU A 332 -11.68 19.92 -19.07
C GLU A 332 -10.89 19.33 -17.89
N TYR A 333 -9.61 19.70 -17.75
CA TYR A 333 -8.78 19.23 -16.65
C TYR A 333 -8.81 20.21 -15.47
N GLU A 334 -9.19 19.72 -14.28
CA GLU A 334 -9.29 20.51 -13.05
C GLU A 334 -8.73 19.73 -11.84
N GLY A 335 -8.86 20.28 -10.63
CA GLY A 335 -8.67 19.52 -9.39
C GLY A 335 -7.22 19.07 -9.12
N PHE A 336 -6.24 19.93 -9.39
CA PHE A 336 -4.81 19.61 -9.27
C PHE A 336 -4.31 19.59 -7.81
N TYR A 337 -4.33 18.42 -7.18
CA TYR A 337 -3.99 18.26 -5.76
C TYR A 337 -3.17 16.99 -5.51
N ASN A 338 -2.78 16.75 -4.25
CA ASN A 338 -2.45 15.40 -3.81
C ASN A 338 -3.69 14.67 -3.27
N TRP A 339 -3.64 13.34 -3.19
CA TRP A 339 -4.81 12.53 -2.80
C TRP A 339 -5.40 12.91 -1.44
N LYS A 340 -4.58 13.30 -0.46
CA LYS A 340 -5.09 13.72 0.86
C LYS A 340 -6.05 14.90 0.72
N ILE A 341 -5.61 15.97 0.07
CA ILE A 341 -6.39 17.19 -0.11
C ILE A 341 -7.58 16.95 -1.04
N HIS A 342 -7.35 16.25 -2.14
CA HIS A 342 -8.41 16.02 -3.12
C HIS A 342 -9.56 15.21 -2.54
N ARG A 343 -9.26 14.19 -1.74
CA ARG A 343 -10.29 13.40 -1.08
C ARG A 343 -11.19 14.26 -0.19
N GLU A 344 -10.63 15.14 0.62
CA GLU A 344 -11.41 16.04 1.49
C GLU A 344 -12.40 16.89 0.66
N ILE A 345 -12.00 17.33 -0.54
CA ILE A 345 -12.87 18.06 -1.47
C ILE A 345 -13.97 17.15 -2.05
N LEU A 346 -13.62 15.93 -2.45
CA LEU A 346 -14.55 14.96 -3.03
C LEU A 346 -15.61 14.49 -2.03
N GLU A 347 -15.22 14.31 -0.76
CA GLU A 347 -16.13 13.94 0.34
C GLU A 347 -17.27 14.94 0.53
N GLN A 348 -17.03 16.21 0.19
CA GLN A 348 -18.03 17.26 0.28
C GLN A 348 -18.91 17.40 -0.96
N ASN A 349 -18.45 16.95 -2.13
CA ASN A 349 -19.01 17.40 -3.41
C ASN A 349 -19.39 16.27 -4.38
N SER A 350 -19.19 15.01 -4.02
CA SER A 350 -19.33 13.90 -4.96
C SER A 350 -19.90 12.61 -4.36
N ILE A 351 -20.42 11.75 -5.23
CA ILE A 351 -20.68 10.32 -4.99
C ILE A 351 -19.69 9.52 -5.84
N PRO A 352 -18.88 8.61 -5.25
CA PRO A 352 -18.07 7.70 -6.03
C PRO A 352 -18.94 6.60 -6.63
N ILE A 353 -18.83 6.38 -7.93
CA ILE A 353 -19.65 5.42 -8.69
C ILE A 353 -18.89 4.14 -9.01
N LYS A 354 -17.64 4.28 -9.44
CA LYS A 354 -16.74 3.17 -9.76
C LYS A 354 -15.31 3.60 -9.48
N ILE A 355 -14.49 2.68 -8.98
CA ILE A 355 -13.04 2.84 -8.89
C ILE A 355 -12.38 1.76 -9.74
N ASP A 356 -11.24 2.08 -10.34
CA ASP A 356 -10.40 1.12 -11.04
C ASP A 356 -8.92 1.44 -10.77
N PHE A 357 -8.07 0.43 -10.86
CA PHE A 357 -6.66 0.52 -10.52
C PHE A 357 -5.80 0.20 -11.75
N PHE A 358 -4.58 0.72 -11.79
CA PHE A 358 -3.65 0.42 -12.88
C PHE A 358 -2.20 0.39 -12.43
N GLY A 359 -1.38 -0.35 -13.17
CA GLY A 359 0.05 -0.52 -12.93
C GLY A 359 0.34 -1.20 -11.59
N GLU A 360 1.33 -0.70 -10.86
CA GLU A 360 1.77 -1.32 -9.61
C GLU A 360 0.76 -1.21 -8.48
N ILE A 361 -0.10 -0.18 -8.51
CA ILE A 361 -1.18 -0.06 -7.53
C ILE A 361 -2.19 -1.19 -7.71
N ASP A 362 -2.56 -1.52 -8.95
CA ASP A 362 -3.46 -2.65 -9.23
C ASP A 362 -2.85 -3.99 -8.77
N SER A 363 -1.56 -4.20 -9.00
CA SER A 363 -0.85 -5.40 -8.53
C SER A 363 -0.91 -5.53 -7.00
N LEU A 364 -0.71 -4.43 -6.27
CA LEU A 364 -0.82 -4.39 -4.80
C LEU A 364 -2.25 -4.63 -4.31
N VAL A 365 -3.24 -3.97 -4.94
CA VAL A 365 -4.66 -4.15 -4.63
C VAL A 365 -5.07 -5.59 -4.86
N THR A 366 -4.72 -6.16 -6.00
CA THR A 366 -5.04 -7.54 -6.38
C THR A 366 -4.40 -8.53 -5.40
N GLN A 367 -3.12 -8.36 -5.07
CA GLN A 367 -2.45 -9.21 -4.09
C GLN A 367 -3.09 -9.14 -2.70
N PHE A 368 -3.51 -7.94 -2.27
CA PHE A 368 -4.23 -7.76 -1.01
C PHE A 368 -5.61 -8.42 -1.04
N ALA A 369 -6.38 -8.14 -2.09
CA ALA A 369 -7.75 -8.62 -2.25
C ALA A 369 -7.84 -10.13 -2.41
N LEU A 370 -6.82 -10.79 -3.01
CA LEU A 370 -6.79 -12.24 -3.20
C LEU A 370 -6.22 -13.01 -1.99
N ASN A 371 -5.64 -12.32 -1.02
CA ASN A 371 -5.11 -12.97 0.18
C ASN A 371 -6.24 -13.65 0.98
N LYS A 372 -6.08 -14.92 1.33
CA LYS A 372 -7.12 -15.72 2.01
C LYS A 372 -7.55 -15.13 3.35
N THR A 373 -6.60 -14.64 4.16
CA THR A 373 -6.89 -13.98 5.44
C THR A 373 -7.64 -12.66 5.25
N VAL A 374 -7.29 -11.87 4.23
CA VAL A 374 -8.01 -10.63 3.87
C VAL A 374 -9.43 -10.94 3.40
N LEU A 375 -9.60 -11.89 2.48
CA LEU A 375 -10.91 -12.35 2.02
C LEU A 375 -11.76 -12.85 3.19
N LYS A 376 -11.18 -13.64 4.10
CA LYS A 376 -11.93 -14.20 5.22
C LYS A 376 -12.32 -13.16 6.26
N ASN A 377 -11.43 -12.22 6.58
CA ASN A 377 -11.54 -11.40 7.79
C ASN A 377 -11.85 -9.91 7.53
N TYR A 378 -11.42 -9.34 6.40
CA TYR A 378 -11.63 -7.92 6.07
C TYR A 378 -12.71 -7.72 5.01
N PHE A 379 -12.68 -8.52 3.94
CA PHE A 379 -13.57 -8.37 2.79
C PHE A 379 -14.27 -9.69 2.42
N PRO A 380 -15.05 -10.28 3.35
CA PRO A 380 -15.80 -11.52 3.08
C PRO A 380 -16.77 -11.38 1.91
N GLU A 381 -17.19 -10.17 1.57
CA GLU A 381 -18.09 -9.92 0.45
C GLU A 381 -17.47 -10.30 -0.90
N LEU A 382 -16.14 -10.16 -1.04
CA LEU A 382 -15.41 -10.52 -2.27
C LEU A 382 -15.44 -12.03 -2.53
N SER A 383 -15.52 -12.86 -1.48
CA SER A 383 -15.56 -14.32 -1.62
C SER A 383 -16.84 -14.84 -2.28
N THR A 384 -17.90 -14.02 -2.32
CA THR A 384 -19.19 -14.40 -2.92
C THR A 384 -19.21 -14.30 -4.44
N GLY A 385 -18.26 -13.57 -5.04
CA GLY A 385 -18.22 -13.26 -6.46
C GLY A 385 -19.33 -12.30 -6.95
N GLN A 386 -20.17 -11.76 -6.05
CA GLN A 386 -21.24 -10.81 -6.41
C GLN A 386 -20.75 -9.36 -6.50
N VAL A 387 -19.63 -9.06 -5.86
CA VAL A 387 -19.01 -7.73 -5.81
C VAL A 387 -17.50 -7.92 -6.00
N ASP A 388 -16.86 -6.95 -6.65
CA ASP A 388 -15.41 -6.88 -6.79
C ASP A 388 -14.87 -5.58 -6.18
N PHE A 389 -13.56 -5.40 -6.25
CA PHE A 389 -12.90 -4.20 -5.71
C PHE A 389 -13.09 -2.95 -6.58
N SER A 390 -13.82 -3.03 -7.70
CA SER A 390 -14.25 -1.84 -8.45
C SER A 390 -15.43 -1.13 -7.78
N TYR A 391 -16.11 -1.80 -6.84
CA TYR A 391 -17.12 -1.18 -6.00
C TYR A 391 -16.48 -0.20 -5.01
N PRO A 392 -16.86 1.09 -4.99
CA PRO A 392 -16.18 2.13 -4.22
C PRO A 392 -16.00 1.83 -2.72
N LYS A 393 -17.01 1.25 -2.05
CA LYS A 393 -16.92 0.89 -0.62
C LYS A 393 -15.86 -0.16 -0.30
N ILE A 394 -15.46 -0.95 -1.29
CA ILE A 394 -14.40 -1.95 -1.18
C ILE A 394 -13.08 -1.34 -1.67
N GLY A 395 -13.04 -0.85 -2.91
CA GLY A 395 -11.81 -0.35 -3.53
C GLY A 395 -11.18 0.81 -2.76
N LEU A 396 -11.96 1.79 -2.29
CA LEU A 396 -11.44 2.90 -1.49
C LEU A 396 -10.97 2.46 -0.10
N ASN A 397 -11.61 1.45 0.49
CA ASN A 397 -11.15 0.85 1.75
C ASN A 397 -9.82 0.11 1.58
N ILE A 398 -9.64 -0.61 0.46
CA ILE A 398 -8.36 -1.25 0.12
C ILE A 398 -7.28 -0.18 -0.10
N LEU A 399 -7.59 0.85 -0.87
CA LEU A 399 -6.69 1.98 -1.13
C LEU A 399 -6.26 2.67 0.17
N ASP A 400 -7.18 2.83 1.13
CA ASP A 400 -6.87 3.39 2.45
C ASP A 400 -5.96 2.52 3.28
N ASN A 401 -6.11 1.20 3.21
CA ASN A 401 -5.18 0.28 3.85
C ASN A 401 -3.79 0.36 3.22
N LEU A 402 -3.70 0.41 1.89
CA LEU A 402 -2.43 0.58 1.16
C LEU A 402 -1.74 1.91 1.52
N PHE A 403 -2.51 2.97 1.72
CA PHE A 403 -2.00 4.29 2.09
C PHE A 403 -1.85 4.52 3.60
N GLN A 404 -2.11 3.50 4.42
CA GLN A 404 -2.13 3.58 5.89
C GLN A 404 -3.02 4.70 6.43
N ASN A 405 -4.07 5.05 5.70
CA ASN A 405 -5.00 6.09 6.10
C ASN A 405 -6.10 5.49 6.99
N ASN A 406 -5.78 4.95 8.17
CA ASN A 406 -6.76 4.35 9.08
C ASN A 406 -6.50 4.73 10.54
N ILE A 407 -7.52 5.18 11.28
CA ILE A 407 -7.39 5.58 12.69
C ILE A 407 -7.03 4.40 13.61
N PHE A 408 -7.39 3.16 13.26
CA PHE A 408 -7.05 1.96 14.04
C PHE A 408 -5.96 1.12 13.38
N LEU A 409 -5.14 1.74 12.53
CA LEU A 409 -4.02 1.07 11.88
C LEU A 409 -3.20 0.26 12.91
N SER A 410 -2.88 -0.98 12.56
CA SER A 410 -2.07 -1.88 13.41
C SER A 410 -2.72 -2.25 14.75
N GLY A 411 -4.05 -2.08 14.91
CA GLY A 411 -4.77 -2.35 16.15
C GLY A 411 -4.50 -1.32 17.25
N ASN A 412 -4.11 -0.09 16.91
CA ASN A 412 -3.84 0.96 17.90
C ASN A 412 -5.14 1.64 18.37
N PHE A 413 -5.68 1.19 19.50
CA PHE A 413 -6.89 1.73 20.12
C PHE A 413 -6.57 2.70 21.26
N ASN A 414 -5.92 3.83 20.96
CA ASN A 414 -5.64 4.87 21.94
C ASN A 414 -6.87 5.80 22.15
N VAL A 415 -6.77 6.76 23.08
CA VAL A 415 -7.90 7.64 23.43
C VAL A 415 -8.32 8.49 22.24
N ILE A 416 -7.38 9.10 21.52
CA ILE A 416 -7.68 9.99 20.40
C ILE A 416 -8.34 9.24 19.22
N ASN A 417 -7.88 8.03 18.92
CA ASN A 417 -8.44 7.20 17.84
C ASN A 417 -9.87 6.76 18.17
N ILE A 418 -10.14 6.42 19.43
CA ILE A 418 -11.49 6.04 19.88
C ILE A 418 -12.44 7.25 19.88
N TYR A 419 -11.95 8.44 20.23
CA TYR A 419 -12.70 9.69 20.08
C TYR A 419 -13.07 9.92 18.61
N GLN A 420 -12.08 9.90 17.71
CA GLN A 420 -12.26 10.09 16.27
C GLN A 420 -13.25 9.07 15.67
N PHE A 421 -13.18 7.81 16.09
CA PHE A 421 -14.16 6.81 15.67
C PHE A 421 -15.56 7.09 16.19
N GLY A 422 -15.69 7.54 17.44
CA GLY A 422 -16.95 8.03 17.99
C GLY A 422 -17.52 9.16 17.14
N THR A 423 -16.68 10.10 16.70
CA THR A 423 -17.06 11.20 15.80
C THR A 423 -17.59 10.67 14.47
N ILE A 424 -16.91 9.71 13.82
CA ILE A 424 -17.37 9.09 12.56
C ILE A 424 -18.75 8.43 12.74
N VAL A 425 -18.95 7.70 13.84
CA VAL A 425 -20.24 7.06 14.15
C VAL A 425 -21.34 8.11 14.41
N GLY A 426 -21.00 9.19 15.10
CA GLY A 426 -21.90 10.33 15.32
C GLY A 426 -22.33 10.98 14.01
N LYS A 427 -21.39 11.23 13.08
CA LYS A 427 -21.67 11.75 11.73
C LYS A 427 -22.63 10.86 10.97
N LEU A 428 -22.35 9.55 10.97
CA LEU A 428 -23.14 8.57 10.24
C LEU A 428 -24.59 8.54 10.77
N ASN A 429 -24.78 8.57 12.10
CA ASN A 429 -26.11 8.63 12.70
C ASN A 429 -26.84 9.93 12.32
N LEU A 430 -26.17 11.08 12.41
CA LEU A 430 -26.74 12.37 12.04
C LEU A 430 -27.19 12.41 10.57
N VAL A 431 -26.37 11.90 9.66
CA VAL A 431 -26.70 11.86 8.23
C VAL A 431 -27.93 10.97 7.96
N TYR A 432 -28.06 9.81 8.62
CA TYR A 432 -29.27 9.00 8.50
C TYR A 432 -30.52 9.71 9.04
N GLU A 433 -30.40 10.45 10.15
CA GLU A 433 -31.49 11.25 10.73
C GLU A 433 -31.94 12.37 9.78
N VAL A 434 -31.00 13.12 9.21
CA VAL A 434 -31.29 14.18 8.23
C VAL A 434 -31.93 13.59 6.97
N LEU A 435 -31.40 12.47 6.44
CA LEU A 435 -31.98 11.78 5.28
C LEU A 435 -33.41 11.31 5.51
N ASN A 436 -33.75 10.91 6.74
CA ASN A 436 -35.10 10.47 7.07
C ASN A 436 -36.14 11.59 6.93
N ASN A 437 -35.72 12.84 7.13
CA ASN A 437 -36.60 14.02 7.11
C ASN A 437 -36.53 14.81 5.80
N GLN A 438 -35.55 14.52 4.93
CA GLN A 438 -35.31 15.28 3.71
C GLN A 438 -36.14 14.79 2.51
N THR A 439 -36.84 15.72 1.86
CA THR A 439 -37.72 15.43 0.71
C THR A 439 -37.24 16.04 -0.62
N HIS A 440 -36.38 17.07 -0.58
CA HIS A 440 -35.88 17.72 -1.79
C HIS A 440 -34.78 16.89 -2.49
N LYS A 441 -34.94 16.61 -3.79
CA LYS A 441 -34.07 15.68 -4.54
C LYS A 441 -32.60 16.11 -4.58
N LEU A 442 -32.30 17.37 -4.88
CA LEU A 442 -30.90 17.84 -5.01
C LEU A 442 -30.17 17.85 -3.66
N GLU A 443 -30.87 18.26 -2.60
CA GLU A 443 -30.33 18.22 -1.23
C GLU A 443 -30.15 16.77 -0.78
N ARG A 444 -31.06 15.88 -1.18
CA ARG A 444 -30.93 14.44 -0.93
C ARG A 444 -29.70 13.84 -1.61
N ASP A 445 -29.43 14.16 -2.88
CA ASP A 445 -28.23 13.67 -3.58
C ASP A 445 -26.94 14.15 -2.91
N PHE A 446 -26.90 15.40 -2.46
CA PHE A 446 -25.80 15.95 -1.66
C PHE A 446 -25.57 15.17 -0.36
N ILE A 447 -26.64 14.90 0.39
CA ILE A 447 -26.55 14.15 1.64
C ILE A 447 -26.18 12.68 1.37
N ILE A 448 -26.65 12.06 0.28
CA ILE A 448 -26.24 10.71 -0.14
C ILE A 448 -24.74 10.69 -0.44
N GLY A 449 -24.19 11.71 -1.10
CA GLY A 449 -22.73 11.84 -1.30
C GLY A 449 -21.97 11.79 0.02
N LYS A 450 -22.37 12.61 1.00
CA LYS A 450 -21.77 12.59 2.34
C LYS A 450 -21.91 11.21 3.00
N LEU A 451 -23.08 10.58 2.88
CA LEU A 451 -23.32 9.25 3.44
C LEU A 451 -22.36 8.21 2.87
N GLU A 452 -22.19 8.16 1.55
CA GLU A 452 -21.34 7.17 0.88
C GLU A 452 -19.88 7.26 1.35
N TRP A 453 -19.35 8.47 1.46
CA TRP A 453 -17.99 8.71 1.97
C TRP A 453 -17.86 8.38 3.47
N LEU A 454 -18.85 8.71 4.29
CA LEU A 454 -18.86 8.36 5.71
C LEU A 454 -18.95 6.85 5.95
N GLU A 455 -19.73 6.13 5.14
CA GLU A 455 -19.78 4.68 5.20
C GLU A 455 -18.43 4.04 4.84
N ILE A 456 -17.72 4.60 3.84
CA ILE A 456 -16.35 4.20 3.49
C ILE A 456 -15.41 4.39 4.69
N GLU A 457 -15.46 5.56 5.33
CA GLU A 457 -14.62 5.88 6.48
C GLU A 457 -14.93 4.98 7.68
N PHE A 458 -16.21 4.77 7.98
CA PHE A 458 -16.69 3.90 9.04
C PHE A 458 -16.27 2.45 8.82
N LEU A 459 -16.53 1.89 7.62
CA LEU A 459 -16.22 0.50 7.28
C LEU A 459 -14.73 0.19 7.46
N LYS A 460 -13.87 1.13 7.06
CA LYS A 460 -12.42 1.01 7.18
C LYS A 460 -12.00 0.79 8.63
N SER A 461 -12.54 1.59 9.55
CA SER A 461 -12.22 1.48 10.97
C SER A 461 -12.93 0.30 11.63
N TYR A 462 -14.16 0.01 11.23
CA TYR A 462 -14.93 -1.10 11.78
C TYR A 462 -14.33 -2.47 11.43
N ARG A 463 -13.73 -2.61 10.24
CA ARG A 463 -13.01 -3.83 9.83
C ARG A 463 -11.80 -4.13 10.73
N GLU A 464 -11.05 -3.12 11.18
CA GLU A 464 -9.95 -3.32 12.15
C GLU A 464 -10.47 -3.81 13.51
N ILE A 465 -11.63 -3.30 13.95
CA ILE A 465 -12.29 -3.76 15.18
C ILE A 465 -12.75 -5.21 15.03
N ILE A 466 -13.37 -5.57 13.90
CA ILE A 466 -13.80 -6.95 13.60
C ILE A 466 -12.59 -7.88 13.55
N PHE A 467 -11.49 -7.44 12.93
CA PHE A 467 -10.26 -8.24 12.89
C PHE A 467 -9.71 -8.51 14.29
N THR A 468 -9.69 -7.49 15.15
CA THR A 468 -9.33 -7.63 16.57
C THR A 468 -10.26 -8.60 17.30
N TYR A 469 -11.56 -8.57 17.01
CA TYR A 469 -12.54 -9.55 17.50
C TYR A 469 -12.20 -10.98 17.06
N LEU A 470 -11.98 -11.22 15.75
CA LEU A 470 -11.69 -12.56 15.22
C LEU A 470 -10.43 -13.16 15.83
N ALA A 471 -9.48 -12.29 16.15
CA ALA A 471 -8.26 -12.63 16.84
C ALA A 471 -8.43 -12.77 18.36
N SER A 472 -9.62 -12.63 18.95
CA SER A 472 -9.80 -12.62 20.41
C SER A 472 -10.89 -13.61 20.89
N PRO A 473 -10.58 -14.54 21.81
CA PRO A 473 -11.54 -15.55 22.25
C PRO A 473 -12.55 -15.04 23.29
N GLU A 474 -12.38 -13.83 23.82
CA GLU A 474 -13.21 -13.28 24.92
C GLU A 474 -14.37 -12.39 24.42
N LEU A 475 -14.34 -11.99 23.16
CA LEU A 475 -15.33 -11.09 22.58
C LEU A 475 -16.49 -11.89 21.96
N SER A 476 -17.69 -11.32 22.00
CA SER A 476 -18.88 -11.89 21.33
C SER A 476 -18.96 -11.44 19.88
N ILE A 477 -19.67 -12.18 19.03
CA ILE A 477 -19.78 -11.91 17.59
C ILE A 477 -20.26 -10.45 17.33
N PRO A 478 -19.52 -9.65 16.55
CA PRO A 478 -19.91 -8.28 16.22
C PRO A 478 -21.12 -8.28 15.27
N PRO A 479 -22.03 -7.30 15.38
CA PRO A 479 -23.11 -7.14 14.40
C PRO A 479 -22.58 -6.80 13.00
N ILE A 480 -23.24 -7.29 11.95
CA ILE A 480 -22.86 -6.96 10.58
C ILE A 480 -23.39 -5.57 10.22
N PHE A 481 -22.51 -4.68 9.76
CA PHE A 481 -22.91 -3.42 9.13
C PHE A 481 -23.43 -3.69 7.73
N LYS A 482 -24.62 -3.18 7.42
CA LYS A 482 -25.17 -3.22 6.06
C LYS A 482 -25.03 -1.83 5.43
N THR A 483 -25.03 -1.75 4.11
CA THR A 483 -24.91 -0.48 3.36
C THR A 483 -26.14 -0.21 2.47
N ASN A 484 -26.85 -1.26 2.05
CA ASN A 484 -28.00 -1.18 1.15
C ASN A 484 -29.32 -1.24 1.94
N TYR A 485 -29.62 -0.18 2.69
CA TYR A 485 -30.86 -0.08 3.45
C TYR A 485 -32.03 0.38 2.58
N GLN A 486 -33.21 -0.20 2.81
CA GLN A 486 -34.43 0.26 2.14
C GLN A 486 -34.95 1.57 2.73
N THR A 487 -34.66 1.81 4.01
CA THR A 487 -35.09 3.02 4.73
C THR A 487 -34.01 3.49 5.69
N SER A 488 -33.92 4.80 5.95
CA SER A 488 -33.00 5.37 6.94
C SER A 488 -33.22 4.80 8.35
N LYS A 489 -34.46 4.44 8.68
CA LYS A 489 -34.80 3.82 9.97
C LYS A 489 -34.12 2.46 10.16
N GLU A 490 -34.09 1.62 9.13
CA GLU A 490 -33.37 0.33 9.17
C GLU A 490 -31.87 0.54 9.41
N ALA A 491 -31.30 1.59 8.78
CA ALA A 491 -29.90 1.96 8.95
C ALA A 491 -29.58 2.37 10.40
N ILE A 492 -30.40 3.23 10.99
CA ILE A 492 -30.28 3.68 12.38
C ILE A 492 -30.39 2.49 13.34
N GLU A 493 -31.32 1.56 13.10
CA GLU A 493 -31.47 0.36 13.93
C GLU A 493 -30.26 -0.58 13.85
N ASN A 494 -29.65 -0.75 12.67
CA ASN A 494 -28.42 -1.53 12.51
C ASN A 494 -27.23 -0.84 13.21
N LEU A 495 -27.06 0.46 12.99
CA LEU A 495 -26.00 1.25 13.60
C LEU A 495 -26.10 1.24 15.14
N SER A 496 -27.32 1.35 15.68
CA SER A 496 -27.58 1.26 17.12
C SER A 496 -27.14 -0.08 17.72
N LYS A 497 -27.33 -1.20 17.00
CA LYS A 497 -26.84 -2.51 17.45
C LYS A 497 -25.32 -2.56 17.51
N ILE A 498 -24.64 -1.96 16.53
CA ILE A 498 -23.18 -1.87 16.48
C ILE A 498 -22.65 -1.00 17.61
N ILE A 499 -23.24 0.18 17.82
CA ILE A 499 -22.90 1.10 18.93
C ILE A 499 -23.00 0.38 20.27
N ASN A 500 -24.12 -0.30 20.53
CA ASN A 500 -24.32 -1.03 21.78
C ASN A 500 -23.27 -2.14 21.96
N TRP A 501 -22.95 -2.88 20.90
CA TRP A 501 -21.90 -3.91 20.97
C TRP A 501 -20.52 -3.29 21.25
N ILE A 502 -20.17 -2.17 20.61
CA ILE A 502 -18.91 -1.47 20.86
C ILE A 502 -18.82 -1.06 22.34
N ILE A 503 -19.86 -0.41 22.87
CA ILE A 503 -19.85 0.11 24.24
C ILE A 503 -19.85 -1.03 25.28
N GLU A 504 -20.66 -2.07 25.08
CA GLU A 504 -20.84 -3.11 26.10
C GLU A 504 -19.79 -4.23 26.03
N ILE A 505 -19.31 -4.56 24.83
CA ILE A 505 -18.43 -5.72 24.60
C ILE A 505 -17.00 -5.29 24.27
N PHE A 506 -16.81 -4.41 23.28
CA PHE A 506 -15.47 -4.06 22.80
C PHE A 506 -14.74 -3.12 23.77
N LEU A 507 -15.37 -2.02 24.20
CA LEU A 507 -14.74 -1.04 25.09
C LEU A 507 -14.78 -1.52 26.54
N ASN A 508 -13.81 -2.34 26.95
CA ASN A 508 -13.77 -2.93 28.29
C ASN A 508 -13.38 -1.96 29.44
N ARG A 509 -13.08 -0.69 29.12
CA ARG A 509 -12.61 0.33 30.07
C ARG A 509 -13.49 1.57 30.04
N TYR A 510 -13.80 2.09 31.22
CA TYR A 510 -14.70 3.22 31.40
C TYR A 510 -14.27 4.51 30.67
N LEU A 511 -12.98 4.88 30.71
CA LEU A 511 -12.46 6.05 29.97
C LEU A 511 -12.79 5.97 28.47
N TYR A 512 -12.55 4.82 27.85
CA TYR A 512 -12.76 4.64 26.42
C TYR A 512 -14.24 4.70 26.05
N LYS A 513 -15.13 4.16 26.91
CA LYS A 513 -16.58 4.32 26.74
C LYS A 513 -16.98 5.80 26.77
N GLU A 514 -16.52 6.56 27.77
CA GLU A 514 -16.84 8.00 27.86
C GLU A 514 -16.31 8.79 26.67
N VAL A 515 -15.08 8.51 26.22
CA VAL A 515 -14.46 9.19 25.08
C VAL A 515 -15.18 8.89 23.77
N PHE A 516 -15.55 7.64 23.53
CA PHE A 516 -16.33 7.25 22.36
C PHE A 516 -17.69 7.97 22.33
N MET A 517 -18.40 7.96 23.45
CA MET A 517 -19.69 8.66 23.59
C MET A 517 -19.54 10.17 23.46
N LEU A 518 -18.44 10.74 23.97
CA LEU A 518 -18.13 12.14 23.81
C LEU A 518 -17.94 12.47 22.32
N GLY A 519 -17.12 11.72 21.58
CA GLY A 519 -16.93 11.90 20.14
C GLY A 519 -18.23 11.85 19.35
N MET A 520 -19.09 10.86 19.64
CA MET A 520 -20.42 10.78 19.02
C MET A 520 -21.27 12.03 19.27
N SER A 521 -21.16 12.64 20.46
CA SER A 521 -21.95 13.81 20.84
C SER A 521 -21.37 15.14 20.37
N VAL A 522 -20.05 15.31 20.41
CA VAL A 522 -19.35 16.57 20.09
C VAL A 522 -19.43 16.91 18.60
N MET A 523 -19.67 15.90 17.77
CA MET A 523 -19.79 16.05 16.32
C MET A 523 -20.81 17.11 15.89
N SER A 524 -21.95 17.21 16.56
CA SER A 524 -23.01 18.19 16.25
C SER A 524 -22.62 19.65 16.53
N TYR A 525 -21.33 19.94 16.72
CA TYR A 525 -20.76 21.27 16.81
C TYR A 525 -19.89 21.65 15.59
N PHE A 526 -19.28 20.69 14.89
CA PHE A 526 -18.25 20.97 13.87
C PHE A 526 -18.73 20.84 12.40
N GLU A 527 -19.90 20.23 12.13
CA GLU A 527 -20.51 20.18 10.79
C GLU A 527 -21.64 21.21 10.65
N ASN A 528 -21.27 22.49 10.58
CA ASN A 528 -22.21 23.63 10.52
C ASN A 528 -23.33 23.42 9.50
N ASP A 529 -23.00 22.92 8.30
CA ASP A 529 -23.97 22.73 7.21
C ASP A 529 -25.09 21.74 7.52
N LEU A 530 -24.83 20.70 8.34
CA LEU A 530 -25.83 19.70 8.71
C LEU A 530 -26.53 20.05 10.03
N ILE A 531 -25.81 20.69 10.95
CA ILE A 531 -26.36 21.18 12.22
C ILE A 531 -27.39 22.28 11.98
N ASP A 532 -27.16 23.15 10.99
CA ASP A 532 -28.11 24.20 10.62
C ASP A 532 -29.44 23.65 10.10
N MET A 533 -29.49 22.37 9.72
CA MET A 533 -30.72 21.67 9.34
C MET A 533 -31.49 21.09 10.53
N LEU A 534 -30.95 21.15 11.75
CA LEU A 534 -31.59 20.66 12.98
C LEU A 534 -32.38 21.75 13.69
N GLU A 535 -33.59 21.42 14.16
CA GLU A 535 -34.49 22.37 14.83
C GLU A 535 -33.98 22.86 16.20
N ASN A 536 -33.12 22.09 16.90
CA ASN A 536 -32.67 22.34 18.28
C ASN A 536 -31.17 22.69 18.42
N LYS A 537 -30.56 23.29 17.39
CA LYS A 537 -29.09 23.46 17.33
C LYS A 537 -28.45 24.17 18.52
N GLU A 538 -29.06 25.25 19.05
CA GLU A 538 -28.47 26.04 20.13
C GLU A 538 -28.37 25.26 21.45
N GLU A 539 -29.38 24.43 21.74
CA GLU A 539 -29.41 23.59 22.93
C GLU A 539 -28.37 22.47 22.84
N ILE A 540 -28.26 21.84 21.66
CA ILE A 540 -27.25 20.80 21.36
C ILE A 540 -25.83 21.37 21.54
N ILE A 541 -25.55 22.54 20.98
CA ILE A 541 -24.24 23.21 21.10
C ILE A 541 -23.89 23.46 22.58
N LYS A 542 -24.85 23.92 23.38
CA LYS A 542 -24.64 24.20 24.80
C LYS A 542 -24.35 22.91 25.59
N GLU A 543 -25.06 21.82 25.29
CA GLU A 543 -24.85 20.53 25.92
C GLU A 543 -23.46 19.95 25.60
N ILE A 544 -23.04 20.03 24.33
CA ILE A 544 -21.71 19.61 23.88
C ILE A 544 -20.62 20.36 24.63
N LYS A 545 -20.76 21.69 24.71
CA LYS A 545 -19.81 22.54 25.44
C LYS A 545 -19.68 22.09 26.90
N HIS A 546 -20.81 21.80 27.55
CA HIS A 546 -20.80 21.31 28.93
C HIS A 546 -20.09 19.95 29.06
N LYS A 547 -20.38 18.98 28.17
CA LYS A 547 -19.78 17.64 28.19
C LYS A 547 -18.26 17.66 28.03
N VAL A 548 -17.74 18.44 27.08
CA VAL A 548 -16.29 18.57 26.86
C VAL A 548 -15.61 19.20 28.08
N LEU A 549 -16.19 20.25 28.66
CA LEU A 549 -15.63 20.89 29.86
C LEU A 549 -15.56 19.94 31.06
N GLU A 550 -16.65 19.20 31.33
CA GLU A 550 -16.69 18.20 32.40
C GLU A 550 -15.65 17.09 32.16
N PHE A 551 -15.54 16.61 30.92
CA PHE A 551 -14.56 15.59 30.54
C PHE A 551 -13.11 16.08 30.73
N THR A 552 -12.76 17.27 30.22
CA THR A 552 -11.44 17.87 30.38
C THR A 552 -11.07 18.02 31.85
N LYS A 553 -11.98 18.58 32.68
CA LYS A 553 -11.72 18.76 34.11
C LYS A 553 -11.44 17.42 34.80
N LYS A 554 -12.26 16.41 34.51
CA LYS A 554 -12.17 15.09 35.14
C LYS A 554 -10.84 14.38 34.87
N TYR A 555 -10.36 14.39 33.62
CA TYR A 555 -9.19 13.60 33.24
C TYR A 555 -7.88 14.39 33.31
N ILE A 556 -7.87 15.67 32.96
CA ILE A 556 -6.63 16.46 33.07
C ILE A 556 -6.24 16.73 34.53
N GLN A 557 -7.19 16.99 35.45
CA GLN A 557 -6.86 17.15 36.87
C GLN A 557 -6.24 15.88 37.49
N LYS A 558 -6.62 14.71 36.96
CA LYS A 558 -6.13 13.40 37.42
C LYS A 558 -4.75 13.04 36.82
N ASP A 559 -4.50 13.44 35.58
CA ASP A 559 -3.35 13.00 34.78
C ASP A 559 -2.07 13.86 34.98
N ILE A 560 -2.20 15.14 35.35
CA ILE A 560 -1.04 16.05 35.49
C ILE A 560 -0.08 15.67 36.64
N TYR A 561 -0.53 14.91 37.63
CA TYR A 561 0.30 14.55 38.80
C TYR A 561 1.09 13.24 38.66
N ALA A 562 0.90 12.48 37.57
CA ALA A 562 1.29 11.06 37.56
C ALA A 562 2.56 10.71 36.76
N ASN A 563 3.03 11.55 35.82
CA ASN A 563 3.99 11.08 34.82
C ASN A 563 5.00 12.15 34.37
N LEU A 564 6.27 12.00 34.77
CA LEU A 564 7.39 12.91 34.44
C LEU A 564 7.71 12.95 32.93
N ILE A 565 7.29 11.94 32.16
CA ILE A 565 7.63 11.76 30.73
C ILE A 565 6.89 12.76 29.82
N ILE A 566 5.73 13.27 30.24
CA ILE A 566 4.88 14.16 29.43
C ILE A 566 4.87 15.61 29.94
N GLN A 567 5.80 15.96 30.83
CA GLN A 567 5.82 17.24 31.52
C GLN A 567 5.93 18.42 30.54
N ASP A 568 6.73 18.29 29.48
CA ASP A 568 6.90 19.34 28.47
C ASP A 568 5.58 19.66 27.74
N LYS A 569 4.80 18.63 27.38
CA LYS A 569 3.48 18.81 26.75
C LYS A 569 2.45 19.38 27.72
N ILE A 570 2.52 18.99 28.99
CA ILE A 570 1.68 19.55 30.05
C ILE A 570 2.00 21.05 30.25
N ASP A 571 3.28 21.43 30.24
CA ASP A 571 3.69 22.82 30.41
C ASP A 571 3.34 23.68 29.18
N GLU A 572 3.40 23.10 27.97
CA GLU A 572 2.82 23.71 26.76
C GLU A 572 1.32 23.97 26.93
N LEU A 573 0.55 22.98 27.38
CA LEU A 573 -0.89 23.13 27.63
C LEU A 573 -1.18 24.20 28.70
N LYS A 574 -0.41 24.25 29.80
CA LYS A 574 -0.56 25.29 30.83
C LYS A 574 -0.36 26.68 30.26
N SER A 575 0.62 26.85 29.36
CA SER A 575 0.88 28.12 28.67
C SER A 575 -0.31 28.53 27.81
N ILE A 576 -0.84 27.60 26.99
CA ILE A 576 -1.99 27.83 26.10
C ILE A 576 -3.24 28.20 26.91
N LEU A 577 -3.54 27.43 27.95
CA LEU A 577 -4.74 27.62 28.79
C LEU A 577 -4.55 28.71 29.86
N ARG A 578 -3.38 29.36 29.93
CA ARG A 578 -3.02 30.39 30.92
C ARG A 578 -3.23 29.94 32.36
N LEU A 579 -2.89 28.68 32.63
CA LEU A 579 -3.03 28.06 33.95
C LEU A 579 -1.83 28.40 34.84
N GLY A 580 -2.09 28.80 36.08
CA GLY A 580 -1.07 28.87 37.13
C GLY A 580 -0.69 27.49 37.66
N ASN A 581 0.27 27.43 38.59
CA ASN A 581 0.76 26.17 39.18
C ASN A 581 -0.34 25.33 39.86
N ASP A 582 -1.41 25.96 40.33
CA ASP A 582 -2.52 25.31 41.04
C ASP A 582 -3.63 24.77 40.11
N LEU A 583 -3.46 24.85 38.77
CA LEU A 583 -4.27 24.16 37.75
C LEU A 583 -5.79 24.26 37.94
N ASN A 584 -6.29 25.45 38.27
CA ASN A 584 -7.72 25.67 38.45
C ASN A 584 -8.44 25.88 37.09
N PHE A 585 -8.97 24.81 36.52
CA PHE A 585 -9.77 24.85 35.28
C PHE A 585 -11.09 25.65 35.40
N ASN A 586 -11.49 26.08 36.60
CA ASN A 586 -12.67 26.95 36.76
C ASN A 586 -12.39 28.41 36.38
N THR A 587 -11.12 28.82 36.26
CA THR A 587 -10.71 30.18 35.87
C THR A 587 -10.24 30.28 34.42
N VAL A 588 -10.23 29.16 33.69
CA VAL A 588 -9.80 29.10 32.28
C VAL A 588 -10.94 29.54 31.38
N ASP A 589 -10.62 30.30 30.34
CA ASP A 589 -11.57 30.63 29.28
C ASP A 589 -12.05 29.33 28.62
N GLN A 590 -13.35 29.07 28.70
CA GLN A 590 -13.96 27.87 28.14
C GLN A 590 -13.69 27.75 26.64
N ASN A 591 -13.63 28.88 25.91
CA ASN A 591 -13.34 28.87 24.48
C ASN A 591 -11.94 28.32 24.17
N LEU A 592 -10.94 28.64 24.99
CA LEU A 592 -9.59 28.09 24.83
C LEU A 592 -9.55 26.57 25.06
N ILE A 593 -10.36 26.05 25.98
CA ILE A 593 -10.48 24.59 26.19
C ILE A 593 -11.06 23.93 24.95
N PHE A 594 -12.10 24.51 24.34
CA PHE A 594 -12.71 23.96 23.13
C PHE A 594 -11.78 23.99 21.93
N GLU A 595 -11.14 25.13 21.67
CA GLU A 595 -10.21 25.29 20.53
C GLU A 595 -9.02 24.33 20.58
N ASN A 596 -8.63 23.88 21.77
CA ASN A 596 -7.47 23.00 21.98
C ASN A 596 -7.87 21.57 22.40
N PHE A 597 -9.17 21.24 22.35
CA PHE A 597 -9.66 19.97 22.87
C PHE A 597 -9.10 18.77 22.09
N GLU A 598 -9.29 18.75 20.78
CA GLU A 598 -8.91 17.62 19.93
C GLU A 598 -7.40 17.51 19.74
N ASP A 599 -6.72 18.65 19.56
CA ASP A 599 -5.31 18.69 19.21
C ASP A 599 -4.36 18.51 20.41
N LYS A 600 -4.70 19.07 21.58
CA LYS A 600 -3.77 19.15 22.72
C LYS A 600 -4.27 18.38 23.94
N ILE A 601 -5.54 18.57 24.31
CA ILE A 601 -6.12 17.95 25.51
C ILE A 601 -6.26 16.43 25.33
N LEU A 602 -6.87 15.98 24.23
CA LEU A 602 -6.99 14.55 23.95
C LEU A 602 -5.64 13.88 23.72
N GLU A 603 -4.67 14.59 23.11
CA GLU A 603 -3.31 14.08 22.96
C GLU A 603 -2.68 13.78 24.32
N ILE A 604 -2.74 14.72 25.27
CA ILE A 604 -2.19 14.55 26.63
C ILE A 604 -2.87 13.40 27.37
N ILE A 605 -4.20 13.33 27.32
CA ILE A 605 -4.96 12.23 27.94
C ILE A 605 -4.58 10.90 27.28
N SER A 606 -4.41 10.88 25.96
CA SER A 606 -4.00 9.68 25.23
C SER A 606 -2.58 9.23 25.57
N LEU A 607 -1.65 10.14 25.81
CA LEU A 607 -0.27 9.80 26.20
C LEU A 607 -0.19 9.26 27.63
N ASN A 608 -1.09 9.69 28.52
CA ASN A 608 -1.11 9.20 29.90
C ASN A 608 -1.86 7.87 30.08
N ASN A 609 -2.54 7.38 29.04
CA ASN A 609 -3.36 6.18 29.10
C ASN A 609 -2.90 5.13 28.08
N PHE A 610 -2.65 3.90 28.54
CA PHE A 610 -2.26 2.79 27.66
C PHE A 610 -3.37 2.41 26.70
N SER A 611 -3.05 2.25 25.40
CA SER A 611 -3.96 1.75 24.37
C SER A 611 -4.80 0.55 24.85
N LEU A 612 -6.06 0.56 24.45
CA LEU A 612 -6.97 -0.56 24.68
C LEU A 612 -6.41 -1.81 23.99
N SER A 613 -6.38 -2.91 24.73
CA SER A 613 -5.89 -4.20 24.23
C SER A 613 -6.85 -5.30 24.66
N HIS A 614 -7.05 -6.25 23.75
CA HIS A 614 -7.79 -7.48 23.96
C HIS A 614 -6.82 -8.66 24.02
N LYS A 615 -7.22 -9.73 24.70
CA LYS A 615 -6.42 -10.94 24.67
C LYS A 615 -6.49 -11.54 23.27
N LEU A 616 -5.36 -11.57 22.57
CA LEU A 616 -5.27 -12.19 21.25
C LEU A 616 -5.11 -13.71 21.38
N VAL A 617 -5.74 -14.46 20.47
CA VAL A 617 -5.42 -15.84 20.14
C VAL A 617 -3.98 -15.85 19.65
N LYS A 618 -3.22 -16.89 20.02
CA LYS A 618 -1.87 -17.08 19.50
C LYS A 618 -1.91 -17.06 17.98
N THR A 619 -1.30 -16.04 17.39
CA THR A 619 -0.94 -16.03 15.98
C THR A 619 0.23 -17.00 15.86
N ASN A 620 -0.03 -18.25 15.48
CA ASN A 620 1.05 -19.20 15.18
C ASN A 620 1.72 -18.72 13.89
N PHE A 621 2.79 -17.92 13.99
CA PHE A 621 3.54 -17.57 12.80
C PHE A 621 4.38 -18.77 12.36
N THR A 622 4.05 -19.38 11.24
CA THR A 622 4.88 -20.34 10.52
C THR A 622 5.79 -19.60 9.55
N PHE A 623 7.07 -19.47 9.90
CA PHE A 623 8.08 -18.94 8.98
C PHE A 623 8.76 -20.06 8.20
N THR A 624 8.75 -19.97 6.88
CA THR A 624 9.70 -20.72 6.05
C THR A 624 11.12 -20.20 6.24
N ASP A 625 12.11 -21.04 5.96
CA ASP A 625 13.51 -20.64 6.05
C ASP A 625 13.81 -19.46 5.10
N ALA A 626 13.21 -19.44 3.92
CA ALA A 626 13.26 -18.29 3.00
C ALA A 626 12.77 -16.99 3.65
N ASN A 627 11.63 -17.01 4.35
CA ASN A 627 11.08 -15.83 5.02
C ASN A 627 11.96 -15.37 6.19
N LYS A 628 12.56 -16.31 6.93
CA LYS A 628 13.51 -16.02 8.03
C LYS A 628 14.75 -15.28 7.50
N ILE A 629 15.36 -15.82 6.44
CA ILE A 629 16.54 -15.23 5.79
C ILE A 629 16.21 -13.82 5.27
N TYR A 630 15.06 -13.66 4.62
CA TYR A 630 14.63 -12.38 4.09
C TYR A 630 14.49 -11.31 5.17
N LEU A 631 13.77 -11.61 6.26
CA LEU A 631 13.58 -10.68 7.37
C LEU A 631 14.91 -10.27 8.03
N GLN A 632 15.82 -11.24 8.19
CA GLN A 632 17.15 -11.01 8.72
C GLN A 632 17.95 -10.02 7.88
N GLU A 633 17.98 -10.23 6.57
CA GLU A 633 18.76 -9.39 5.66
C GLU A 633 18.24 -7.97 5.58
N ILE A 634 16.92 -7.76 5.49
CA ILE A 634 16.35 -6.40 5.52
C ILE A 634 16.70 -5.73 6.83
N TYR A 635 16.52 -6.41 7.97
CA TYR A 635 16.86 -5.86 9.27
C TYR A 635 18.34 -5.47 9.32
N ILE A 636 19.26 -6.33 8.86
CA ILE A 636 20.69 -6.02 8.83
C ILE A 636 20.97 -4.79 7.93
N LYS A 637 20.37 -4.73 6.75
CA LYS A 637 20.53 -3.61 5.81
C LYS A 637 20.00 -2.30 6.39
N GLU A 638 18.84 -2.34 7.03
CA GLU A 638 18.24 -1.19 7.74
C GLU A 638 19.09 -0.77 8.93
N TYR A 639 19.45 -1.72 9.80
CA TYR A 639 20.20 -1.47 11.04
C TYR A 639 21.56 -0.81 10.76
N ARG A 640 22.21 -1.19 9.64
CA ARG A 640 23.46 -0.57 9.17
C ARG A 640 23.29 0.88 8.72
N LYS A 641 22.10 1.27 8.23
CA LYS A 641 21.78 2.66 7.84
C LYS A 641 21.27 3.49 9.02
N ARG A 642 20.48 2.88 9.91
CA ARG A 642 19.83 3.52 11.07
C ARG A 642 19.48 2.47 12.12
N LYS A 643 19.50 2.82 13.41
CA LYS A 643 19.00 1.90 14.44
C LYS A 643 17.52 1.60 14.22
N CYS A 644 17.18 0.32 14.10
CA CYS A 644 15.82 -0.16 13.92
C CYS A 644 15.53 -1.35 14.83
N LEU A 645 14.25 -1.70 14.96
CA LEU A 645 13.74 -2.86 15.67
C LEU A 645 12.68 -3.58 14.82
N ILE A 646 12.46 -4.86 15.08
CA ILE A 646 11.31 -5.60 14.57
C ILE A 646 10.16 -5.42 15.55
N SER A 647 8.99 -5.02 15.07
CA SER A 647 7.80 -4.78 15.88
C SER A 647 6.68 -5.73 15.45
N LEU A 648 6.17 -6.51 16.41
CA LEU A 648 4.92 -7.27 16.27
C LEU A 648 3.76 -6.43 16.82
N GLU A 649 2.92 -5.95 15.92
CA GLU A 649 1.73 -5.16 16.21
C GLU A 649 0.56 -6.03 16.73
N LEU A 650 -0.45 -5.41 17.33
CA LEU A 650 -1.61 -6.10 17.90
C LEU A 650 -2.47 -6.82 16.86
N ASN A 651 -2.46 -6.38 15.60
CA ASN A 651 -3.14 -7.09 14.52
C ASN A 651 -2.28 -8.22 13.91
N GLY A 652 -1.20 -8.64 14.57
CA GLY A 652 -0.31 -9.69 14.06
C GLY A 652 0.62 -9.24 12.92
N ARG A 653 0.69 -7.93 12.63
CA ARG A 653 1.59 -7.37 11.63
C ARG A 653 3.03 -7.32 12.15
N LEU A 654 4.00 -7.72 11.33
CA LEU A 654 5.44 -7.61 11.63
C LEU A 654 6.08 -6.52 10.78
N THR A 655 6.56 -5.46 11.43
CA THR A 655 7.15 -4.28 10.79
C THR A 655 8.60 -4.10 11.23
N ILE A 656 9.43 -3.46 10.41
CA ILE A 656 10.72 -2.90 10.86
C ILE A 656 10.53 -1.40 11.09
N LYS A 657 10.73 -0.97 12.33
CA LYS A 657 10.55 0.42 12.76
C LYS A 657 11.87 1.04 13.21
N GLU A 658 12.00 2.34 13.02
CA GLU A 658 13.13 3.09 13.60
C GLU A 658 12.96 3.18 15.11
N VAL A 659 14.07 3.09 15.84
CA VAL A 659 14.05 3.24 17.30
C VAL A 659 13.88 4.73 17.61
N GLU A 660 12.83 5.11 18.34
CA GLU A 660 12.64 6.49 18.78
C GLU A 660 13.78 6.93 19.71
N GLN A 661 14.08 8.23 19.72
CA GLN A 661 15.31 8.78 20.33
C GLN A 661 15.48 8.42 21.82
N GLU A 662 14.38 8.16 22.54
CA GLU A 662 14.36 7.84 23.97
C GLU A 662 14.78 6.40 24.28
N SER A 663 14.79 5.49 23.31
CA SER A 663 15.20 4.07 23.48
C SER A 663 16.63 3.79 22.99
N ASN A 664 17.43 4.84 22.76
CA ASN A 664 18.76 4.77 22.14
C ASN A 664 19.85 3.99 22.90
N VAL A 665 19.54 3.47 24.09
CA VAL A 665 20.52 2.85 25.00
C VAL A 665 20.93 1.44 24.56
N LEU A 666 20.11 0.74 23.78
CA LEU A 666 20.38 -0.63 23.33
C LEU A 666 21.09 -0.63 21.96
N SER A 667 22.17 -1.42 21.86
CA SER A 667 22.83 -1.75 20.59
C SER A 667 22.99 -3.26 20.47
N VAL A 668 22.87 -3.77 19.25
CA VAL A 668 22.99 -5.19 18.93
C VAL A 668 23.99 -5.41 17.80
N ASN A 669 24.53 -6.63 17.71
CA ASN A 669 25.15 -7.10 16.48
C ASN A 669 24.05 -7.66 15.56
N PRO A 670 23.66 -6.95 14.48
CA PRO A 670 22.49 -7.32 13.68
C PRO A 670 22.63 -8.68 12.98
N GLU A 671 23.85 -9.21 12.83
CA GLU A 671 24.09 -10.54 12.24
C GLU A 671 23.76 -11.69 13.21
N LYS A 672 23.67 -11.41 14.51
CA LYS A 672 23.39 -12.43 15.55
C LYS A 672 22.12 -12.16 16.34
N GLU A 673 21.79 -10.89 16.49
CA GLU A 673 20.81 -10.39 17.44
C GLU A 673 19.92 -9.34 16.80
N VAL A 674 18.74 -9.19 17.39
CA VAL A 674 17.69 -8.30 16.92
C VAL A 674 17.08 -7.59 18.11
N LEU A 675 16.74 -6.31 17.91
CA LEU A 675 15.84 -5.58 18.81
C LEU A 675 14.42 -5.94 18.42
N PHE A 676 13.66 -6.51 19.34
CA PHE A 676 12.28 -6.90 19.14
C PHE A 676 11.35 -6.14 20.09
N TYR A 677 10.28 -5.62 19.52
CA TYR A 677 9.20 -4.94 20.23
C TYR A 677 7.92 -5.76 20.05
N THR A 678 7.22 -5.98 21.15
CA THR A 678 5.89 -6.59 21.11
C THR A 678 4.96 -5.87 22.07
N GLN A 679 3.73 -5.59 21.63
CA GLN A 679 2.68 -5.01 22.46
C GLN A 679 1.97 -6.07 23.35
N LYS A 680 2.60 -7.23 23.61
CA LYS A 680 1.96 -8.36 24.31
C LYS A 680 1.65 -8.11 25.80
N LYS A 681 2.24 -7.09 26.46
CA LYS A 681 2.00 -6.81 27.90
C LYS A 681 2.05 -5.31 28.18
N PHE A 682 1.35 -4.89 29.23
CA PHE A 682 1.13 -3.53 29.75
C PHE A 682 2.40 -2.64 30.01
N MET A 683 3.56 -2.97 29.44
CA MET A 683 4.75 -2.14 29.34
C MET A 683 5.38 -2.28 27.95
N GLN A 684 5.73 -1.16 27.33
CA GLN A 684 6.54 -1.13 26.11
C GLN A 684 7.96 -1.57 26.46
N LEU A 685 8.33 -2.80 26.12
CA LEU A 685 9.68 -3.32 26.35
C LEU A 685 10.30 -3.71 25.02
N VAL A 686 11.34 -2.95 24.63
CA VAL A 686 12.25 -3.36 23.56
C VAL A 686 13.20 -4.40 24.15
N ASN A 687 13.10 -5.63 23.67
CA ASN A 687 13.94 -6.73 24.09
C ASN A 687 15.07 -6.95 23.10
N ARG A 688 16.26 -7.24 23.61
CA ARG A 688 17.35 -7.81 22.81
C ARG A 688 17.22 -9.32 22.83
N MET A 689 17.24 -9.94 21.66
CA MET A 689 17.14 -11.39 21.52
C MET A 689 17.97 -11.89 20.34
N THR A 690 18.30 -13.18 20.34
CA THR A 690 18.91 -13.85 19.18
C THR A 690 17.84 -14.12 18.11
N TRP A 691 18.25 -14.28 16.87
CA TRP A 691 17.33 -14.63 15.77
C TRP A 691 16.54 -15.93 16.04
N ASN A 692 17.18 -16.94 16.63
CA ASN A 692 16.51 -18.20 16.99
C ASN A 692 15.48 -18.03 18.10
N GLU A 693 15.73 -17.15 19.07
CA GLU A 693 14.77 -16.83 20.13
C GLU A 693 13.57 -16.08 19.55
N LEU A 694 13.80 -15.11 18.65
CA LEU A 694 12.73 -14.38 17.99
C LEU A 694 11.79 -15.33 17.23
N PHE A 695 12.32 -16.18 16.35
CA PHE A 695 11.46 -17.08 15.57
C PHE A 695 10.70 -18.07 16.44
N LYS A 696 11.31 -18.58 17.51
CA LYS A 696 10.61 -19.42 18.48
C LYS A 696 9.47 -18.67 19.20
N ASP A 697 9.68 -17.42 19.59
CA ASP A 697 8.64 -16.60 20.25
C ASP A 697 7.50 -16.21 19.30
N LEU A 698 7.79 -16.06 18.00
CA LEU A 698 6.77 -15.82 16.99
C LEU A 698 6.00 -17.11 16.62
N GLU A 699 6.67 -18.27 16.58
CA GLU A 699 6.06 -19.58 16.30
C GLU A 699 5.23 -20.12 17.50
N SER A 700 5.46 -19.61 18.71
CA SER A 700 4.83 -20.07 19.97
C SER A 700 3.63 -19.25 20.43
#